data_AF-A0A2V9JVS6-F1
#
_entry.id   AF-A0A2V9JVS6-F1
#
_cell.length_a   1.000
_cell.length_b   1.000
_cell.length_c   1.000
_cell.angle_alpha   90.00
_cell.angle_beta   90.00
_cell.angle_gamma   90.00
#
_symmetry.space_group_name_H-M   'P 1'
#
loop_
_entity.id
_entity.type
_entity.pdbx_description
1 polymer ?
#
loop_
_entity_poly.entity_id
_entity_poly.type
_entity_poly.pdbx_seq_one_letter_code
_entity_poly.pdbx_strand_id
1 'polypeptide(L)'
;MRAQFSAVRFQNPAQAEANLARLERQLGPALLATLGSLLAQSPDPDGALSLLERYAQAAGREALGEIERLPSALTYLVAIFGYSAFLAETFLTDPALAIQFARDRNFTKLKSKEDLMQDFARFSITSPDPWLSARLARFKQRNHLRIALKDVLGLSTLGETTLELSALADVVLTNALLYCDLELEKRHGQPQYRDPQGRTARAGFSIVSLGKLGGNELDYSSDIDLLFLYSHDGETAGGTERGSLISNKEYAVRLSRAITRAITEATPYGSVFRVGLRLRPEGEQGDLAISVKSALAYYEHRARRWELEMLIQARHSAGDPRITREFLRGVEPYVYGAPAEFGAIESTFLSHERKSKKPREGRARAADVDLDRGGIRDIEFLTQCLRRRYGGSHPWVRSGGTLHGLRKLNDKGLLSDRDYAELTSAYEFLGKLEHRIQLDTGQQTHRLPPEAGALDCLARRVGIDAGPSETPDTAGPPVAGEGPGASLLRRVREVFARVDEIYNRVIDPNPGAEVKAAFGLQPLPTLPRDHGHSSYRSTIEFLDAQVPEVAELVRKAEIPERARPNVARFFASLLGSSERFRLAREQPQLVHRAVEVIGASDYMGELLIHHPEDIAVWAPPGLAEAESVERVSPGAEAAQLAMGLDALGEGSALPQSRGSTLPPSLTSGVGRGYPLRAVTPLSPFPWATERGLGIREKMALLRRHYRAQVLALGAEDLAGRGSIFEALNR
;
A
#
# COMPACT_ATOMS: atom_id res chain seq x y z
N MET A 1 -19.99 -15.81 -31.27
CA MET A 1 -19.38 -15.85 -29.92
C MET A 1 -19.89 -17.06 -29.12
N ARG A 2 -19.02 -17.80 -28.42
CA ARG A 2 -19.37 -19.04 -27.69
C ARG A 2 -19.87 -18.77 -26.26
N ALA A 3 -20.62 -19.72 -25.69
CA ALA A 3 -21.24 -19.60 -24.37
C ALA A 3 -20.27 -19.19 -23.25
N GLN A 4 -19.06 -19.76 -23.21
CA GLN A 4 -18.04 -19.46 -22.19
C GLN A 4 -17.44 -18.04 -22.28
N PHE A 5 -17.69 -17.31 -23.36
CA PHE A 5 -17.23 -15.93 -23.56
C PHE A 5 -18.39 -14.91 -23.58
N SER A 6 -19.65 -15.35 -23.37
CA SER A 6 -20.83 -14.48 -23.44
C SER A 6 -20.84 -13.35 -22.40
N ALA A 7 -20.15 -13.55 -21.28
CA ALA A 7 -19.99 -12.55 -20.22
C ALA A 7 -18.88 -11.51 -20.51
N VAL A 8 -18.04 -11.73 -21.54
CA VAL A 8 -16.90 -10.85 -21.84
C VAL A 8 -17.34 -9.69 -22.73
N ARG A 9 -17.17 -8.45 -22.25
CA ARG A 9 -17.46 -7.23 -23.01
C ARG A 9 -16.25 -6.83 -23.86
N PHE A 10 -16.15 -7.42 -25.06
CA PHE A 10 -15.15 -7.05 -26.06
C PHE A 10 -15.50 -5.73 -26.75
N GLN A 11 -14.53 -4.84 -26.90
CA GLN A 11 -14.64 -3.62 -27.71
C GLN A 11 -14.59 -3.92 -29.22
N ASN A 12 -13.86 -4.97 -29.62
CA ASN A 12 -13.81 -5.45 -31.01
C ASN A 12 -14.19 -6.95 -31.11
N PRO A 13 -15.49 -7.28 -31.11
CA PRO A 13 -15.96 -8.67 -31.15
C PRO A 13 -15.45 -9.48 -32.35
N ALA A 14 -15.24 -8.86 -33.51
CA ALA A 14 -14.75 -9.53 -34.71
C ALA A 14 -13.28 -9.96 -34.57
N GLN A 15 -12.41 -9.08 -34.04
CA GLN A 15 -11.02 -9.43 -33.75
C GLN A 15 -10.95 -10.45 -32.60
N ALA A 16 -11.79 -10.33 -31.59
CA ALA A 16 -11.86 -11.27 -30.48
C ALA A 16 -12.23 -12.69 -30.97
N GLU A 17 -13.26 -12.83 -31.81
CA GLU A 17 -13.66 -14.12 -32.38
C GLU A 17 -12.55 -14.73 -33.26
N ALA A 18 -11.83 -13.91 -34.04
CA ALA A 18 -10.68 -14.35 -34.81
C ALA A 18 -9.50 -14.82 -33.94
N ASN A 19 -9.20 -14.13 -32.83
CA ASN A 19 -8.15 -14.52 -31.88
C ASN A 19 -8.51 -15.83 -31.14
N LEU A 20 -9.77 -15.95 -30.69
CA LEU A 20 -10.27 -17.16 -30.03
C LEU A 20 -10.17 -18.38 -30.95
N ALA A 21 -10.57 -18.27 -32.21
CA ALA A 21 -10.45 -19.36 -33.19
C ALA A 21 -8.98 -19.78 -33.50
N ARG A 22 -7.98 -18.97 -33.13
CA ARG A 22 -6.55 -19.36 -33.16
C ARG A 22 -6.14 -20.07 -31.88
N LEU A 23 -6.48 -19.54 -30.71
CA LEU A 23 -6.20 -20.15 -29.41
C LEU A 23 -6.86 -21.52 -29.23
N GLU A 24 -8.09 -21.70 -29.70
CA GLU A 24 -8.83 -22.96 -29.59
C GLU A 24 -8.23 -24.14 -30.35
N ARG A 25 -7.31 -23.87 -31.28
CA ARG A 25 -6.51 -24.90 -31.98
C ARG A 25 -5.24 -25.31 -31.22
N GLN A 26 -4.97 -24.65 -30.08
CA GLN A 26 -3.75 -24.82 -29.29
C GLN A 26 -4.04 -25.12 -27.80
N LEU A 27 -5.15 -24.63 -27.25
CA LEU A 27 -5.53 -24.76 -25.84
C LEU A 27 -6.65 -25.80 -25.63
N GLY A 28 -6.55 -26.57 -24.55
CA GLY A 28 -7.58 -27.54 -24.14
C GLY A 28 -8.89 -26.88 -23.65
N PRO A 29 -10.02 -27.63 -23.66
CA PRO A 29 -11.34 -27.09 -23.34
C PRO A 29 -11.46 -26.55 -21.90
N ALA A 30 -10.80 -27.17 -20.93
CA ALA A 30 -10.79 -26.69 -19.54
C ALA A 30 -10.08 -25.33 -19.40
N LEU A 31 -8.99 -25.14 -20.15
CA LEU A 31 -8.23 -23.90 -20.16
C LEU A 31 -9.01 -22.78 -20.88
N LEU A 32 -9.77 -23.10 -21.92
CA LEU A 32 -10.66 -22.15 -22.63
C LEU A 32 -11.83 -21.67 -21.76
N ALA A 33 -12.43 -22.55 -20.95
CA ALA A 33 -13.46 -22.16 -19.98
C ALA A 33 -12.89 -21.23 -18.90
N THR A 34 -11.70 -21.55 -18.38
CA THR A 34 -10.96 -20.72 -17.41
C THR A 34 -10.60 -19.36 -18.01
N LEU A 35 -10.15 -19.32 -19.26
CA LEU A 35 -9.84 -18.09 -19.99
C LEU A 35 -11.07 -17.17 -20.12
N GLY A 36 -12.25 -17.72 -20.39
CA GLY A 36 -13.49 -16.94 -20.44
C GLY A 36 -13.80 -16.22 -19.13
N SER A 37 -13.67 -16.93 -18.00
CA SER A 37 -13.85 -16.36 -16.66
C SER A 37 -12.79 -15.30 -16.29
N LEU A 38 -11.54 -15.49 -16.72
CA LEU A 38 -10.46 -14.53 -16.49
C LEU A 38 -10.59 -13.27 -17.38
N LEU A 39 -10.95 -13.41 -18.66
CA LEU A 39 -11.17 -12.28 -19.56
C LEU A 39 -12.38 -11.43 -19.13
N ALA A 40 -13.43 -12.05 -18.58
CA ALA A 40 -14.57 -11.31 -18.03
C ALA A 40 -14.20 -10.39 -16.84
N GLN A 41 -13.11 -10.71 -16.14
CA GLN A 41 -12.54 -9.93 -15.04
C GLN A 41 -11.35 -9.06 -15.48
N SER A 42 -10.93 -9.13 -16.76
CA SER A 42 -9.84 -8.31 -17.28
C SER A 42 -10.32 -6.87 -17.50
N PRO A 43 -9.56 -5.85 -17.08
CA PRO A 43 -9.90 -4.45 -17.37
C PRO A 43 -9.68 -4.10 -18.85
N ASP A 44 -8.92 -4.92 -19.59
CA ASP A 44 -8.80 -4.87 -21.04
C ASP A 44 -8.85 -6.32 -21.60
N PRO A 45 -10.03 -6.83 -21.96
CA PRO A 45 -10.17 -8.19 -22.48
C PRO A 45 -9.65 -8.33 -23.92
N ASP A 46 -9.76 -7.29 -24.76
CA ASP A 46 -9.31 -7.30 -26.15
C ASP A 46 -7.77 -7.31 -26.25
N GLY A 47 -7.10 -6.47 -25.46
CA GLY A 47 -5.65 -6.44 -25.33
C GLY A 47 -5.12 -7.74 -24.70
N ALA A 48 -5.73 -8.20 -23.60
CA ALA A 48 -5.33 -9.43 -22.93
C ALA A 48 -5.41 -10.66 -23.86
N LEU A 49 -6.50 -10.79 -24.61
CA LEU A 49 -6.70 -11.86 -25.58
C LEU A 49 -5.69 -11.80 -26.75
N SER A 50 -5.38 -10.60 -27.25
CA SER A 50 -4.43 -10.41 -28.35
C SER A 50 -2.99 -10.74 -27.95
N LEU A 51 -2.59 -10.36 -26.74
CA LEU A 51 -1.27 -10.69 -26.18
C LEU A 51 -1.16 -12.19 -25.82
N LEU A 52 -2.24 -12.81 -25.34
CA LEU A 52 -2.26 -14.26 -25.09
C LEU A 52 -2.12 -15.07 -26.38
N GLU A 53 -2.70 -14.59 -27.49
CA GLU A 53 -2.54 -15.22 -28.81
C GLU A 53 -1.09 -15.13 -29.32
N ARG A 54 -0.44 -13.96 -29.19
CA ARG A 54 1.01 -13.80 -29.44
C ARG A 54 1.85 -14.72 -28.55
N TYR A 55 1.51 -14.83 -27.26
CA TYR A 55 2.21 -15.68 -26.31
C TYR A 55 2.10 -17.16 -26.68
N ALA A 56 0.91 -17.64 -27.07
CA ALA A 56 0.72 -19.04 -27.43
C ALA A 56 1.51 -19.44 -28.69
N GLN A 57 1.66 -18.53 -29.65
CA GLN A 57 2.56 -18.72 -30.80
C GLN A 57 4.04 -18.83 -30.38
N ALA A 58 4.50 -18.06 -29.40
CA ALA A 58 5.89 -18.01 -28.95
C ALA A 58 6.28 -19.14 -27.98
N ALA A 59 5.36 -19.54 -27.10
CA ALA A 59 5.65 -20.46 -25.98
C ALA A 59 5.82 -21.93 -26.42
N GLY A 60 5.23 -22.32 -27.56
CA GLY A 60 5.25 -23.69 -28.05
C GLY A 60 4.36 -24.66 -27.23
N ARG A 61 4.15 -25.87 -27.77
CA ARG A 61 3.19 -26.84 -27.21
C ARG A 61 3.51 -27.31 -25.79
N GLU A 62 4.79 -27.43 -25.44
CA GLU A 62 5.21 -27.91 -24.12
C GLU A 62 4.83 -26.92 -23.01
N ALA A 63 5.14 -25.64 -23.19
CA ALA A 63 4.78 -24.59 -22.23
C ALA A 63 3.25 -24.43 -22.10
N LEU A 64 2.50 -24.58 -23.20
CA LEU A 64 1.04 -24.57 -23.16
C LEU A 64 0.48 -25.76 -22.36
N GLY A 65 1.05 -26.97 -22.51
CA GLY A 65 0.68 -28.13 -21.70
C GLY A 65 1.02 -27.98 -20.21
N GLU A 66 2.09 -27.27 -19.88
CA GLU A 66 2.42 -26.90 -18.48
C GLU A 66 1.46 -25.86 -17.90
N ILE A 67 0.95 -24.92 -18.70
CA ILE A 67 -0.09 -23.97 -18.26
C ILE A 67 -1.42 -24.69 -17.98
N GLU A 68 -1.75 -25.74 -18.72
CA GLU A 68 -2.93 -26.57 -18.43
C GLU A 68 -2.79 -27.33 -17.09
N ARG A 69 -1.56 -27.72 -16.70
CA ARG A 69 -1.26 -28.31 -15.39
C ARG A 69 -1.20 -27.27 -14.25
N LEU A 70 -0.91 -26.02 -14.57
CA LEU A 70 -0.71 -24.92 -13.62
C LEU A 70 -1.61 -23.72 -13.99
N PRO A 71 -2.93 -23.76 -13.68
CA PRO A 71 -3.86 -22.69 -14.06
C PRO A 71 -3.48 -21.29 -13.55
N SER A 72 -2.72 -21.20 -12.45
CA SER A 72 -2.14 -19.94 -11.95
C SER A 72 -1.24 -19.24 -12.97
N ALA A 73 -0.55 -19.98 -13.84
CA ALA A 73 0.23 -19.40 -14.93
C ALA A 73 -0.66 -18.66 -15.93
N LEU A 74 -1.85 -19.20 -16.27
CA LEU A 74 -2.81 -18.48 -17.11
C LEU A 74 -3.34 -17.22 -16.41
N THR A 75 -3.67 -17.31 -15.12
CA THR A 75 -4.08 -16.15 -14.32
C THR A 75 -3.02 -15.04 -14.37
N TYR A 76 -1.74 -15.37 -14.23
CA TYR A 76 -0.65 -14.40 -14.29
C TYR A 76 -0.49 -13.77 -15.69
N LEU A 77 -0.62 -14.57 -16.75
CA LEU A 77 -0.59 -14.08 -18.13
C LEU A 77 -1.74 -13.10 -18.39
N VAL A 78 -2.99 -13.48 -18.11
CA VAL A 78 -4.16 -12.61 -18.33
C VAL A 78 -4.09 -11.35 -17.47
N ALA A 79 -3.64 -11.46 -16.21
CA ALA A 79 -3.47 -10.33 -15.31
C ALA A 79 -2.46 -9.30 -15.85
N ILE A 80 -1.27 -9.71 -16.30
CA ILE A 80 -0.33 -8.74 -16.89
C ILE A 80 -0.83 -8.23 -18.24
N PHE A 81 -1.39 -9.09 -19.09
CA PHE A 81 -1.79 -8.69 -20.43
C PHE A 81 -2.99 -7.71 -20.46
N GLY A 82 -3.88 -7.72 -19.44
CA GLY A 82 -4.93 -6.69 -19.29
C GLY A 82 -4.45 -5.38 -18.66
N TYR A 83 -3.34 -5.40 -17.91
CA TYR A 83 -2.86 -4.26 -17.13
C TYR A 83 -1.65 -3.54 -17.75
N SER A 84 -0.82 -4.21 -18.53
CA SER A 84 0.44 -3.67 -19.06
C SER A 84 0.91 -4.41 -20.32
N ALA A 85 0.73 -3.78 -21.48
CA ALA A 85 1.37 -4.24 -22.72
C ALA A 85 2.91 -4.14 -22.64
N PHE A 86 3.44 -3.17 -21.90
CA PHE A 86 4.88 -3.01 -21.66
C PHE A 86 5.49 -4.21 -20.92
N LEU A 87 4.88 -4.64 -19.81
CA LEU A 87 5.38 -5.80 -19.05
C LEU A 87 5.09 -7.13 -19.77
N ALA A 88 4.05 -7.19 -20.62
CA ALA A 88 3.72 -8.36 -21.43
C ALA A 88 4.88 -8.84 -22.30
N GLU A 89 5.66 -7.93 -22.89
CA GLU A 89 6.83 -8.28 -23.73
C GLU A 89 7.89 -9.09 -22.94
N THR A 90 7.92 -9.00 -21.61
CA THR A 90 8.78 -9.86 -20.76
C THR A 90 8.36 -11.33 -20.84
N PHE A 91 7.06 -11.61 -20.80
CA PHE A 91 6.53 -12.98 -20.95
C PHE A 91 6.61 -13.48 -22.40
N LEU A 92 6.56 -12.58 -23.39
CA LEU A 92 6.78 -12.95 -24.79
C LEU A 92 8.25 -13.28 -25.09
N THR A 93 9.18 -12.62 -24.40
CA THR A 93 10.63 -12.86 -24.52
C THR A 93 11.09 -14.10 -23.75
N ASP A 94 10.51 -14.37 -22.57
CA ASP A 94 10.78 -15.57 -21.75
C ASP A 94 9.46 -16.25 -21.37
N PRO A 95 8.87 -17.09 -22.26
CA PRO A 95 7.61 -17.78 -21.96
C PRO A 95 7.69 -18.74 -20.77
N ALA A 96 8.87 -19.28 -20.47
CA ALA A 96 9.04 -20.14 -19.29
C ALA A 96 8.82 -19.38 -17.98
N LEU A 97 8.90 -18.04 -17.97
CA LEU A 97 8.78 -17.20 -16.78
C LEU A 97 7.42 -17.31 -16.08
N ALA A 98 6.32 -17.39 -16.82
CA ALA A 98 4.98 -17.56 -16.24
C ALA A 98 4.86 -18.88 -15.46
N ILE A 99 5.42 -19.96 -16.01
CA ILE A 99 5.47 -21.28 -15.38
C ILE A 99 6.42 -21.28 -14.17
N GLN A 100 7.57 -20.60 -14.26
CA GLN A 100 8.49 -20.43 -13.13
C GLN A 100 7.80 -19.70 -11.95
N PHE A 101 7.05 -18.63 -12.23
CA PHE A 101 6.29 -17.92 -11.20
C PHE A 101 5.15 -18.78 -10.62
N ALA A 102 4.45 -19.55 -11.45
CA ALA A 102 3.40 -20.48 -10.99
C ALA A 102 3.93 -21.61 -10.09
N ARG A 103 5.22 -21.98 -10.25
CA ARG A 103 5.92 -22.97 -9.41
C ARG A 103 6.61 -22.37 -8.18
N ASP A 104 6.82 -21.05 -8.12
CA ASP A 104 7.50 -20.40 -6.99
C ASP A 104 6.57 -20.32 -5.76
N ARG A 105 6.85 -21.17 -4.76
CA ARG A 105 6.12 -21.19 -3.48
C ARG A 105 6.24 -19.88 -2.68
N ASN A 106 7.26 -19.07 -2.97
CA ASN A 106 7.50 -17.77 -2.33
C ASN A 106 7.05 -16.59 -3.21
N PHE A 107 6.29 -16.84 -4.28
CA PHE A 107 5.84 -15.81 -5.22
C PHE A 107 5.14 -14.62 -4.51
N THR A 108 4.24 -14.93 -3.58
CA THR A 108 3.45 -13.96 -2.81
C THR A 108 4.23 -13.27 -1.69
N LYS A 109 5.42 -13.76 -1.34
CA LYS A 109 6.24 -13.19 -0.25
C LYS A 109 6.54 -11.71 -0.55
N LEU A 110 6.42 -10.86 0.48
CA LEU A 110 7.07 -9.55 0.47
C LEU A 110 8.58 -9.77 0.66
N LYS A 111 9.37 -9.62 -0.42
CA LYS A 111 10.81 -9.89 -0.37
C LYS A 111 11.55 -8.71 0.24
N SER A 112 12.36 -8.97 1.26
CA SER A 112 13.26 -7.96 1.82
C SER A 112 14.43 -7.66 0.87
N LYS A 113 15.24 -6.66 1.21
CA LYS A 113 16.51 -6.36 0.52
C LYS A 113 17.44 -7.57 0.52
N GLU A 114 17.46 -8.34 1.60
CA GLU A 114 18.28 -9.55 1.78
C GLU A 114 17.76 -10.71 0.91
N ASP A 115 16.44 -10.91 0.84
CA ASP A 115 15.83 -11.88 -0.09
C ASP A 115 16.19 -11.56 -1.54
N LEU A 116 16.01 -10.30 -1.95
CA LEU A 116 16.30 -9.82 -3.30
C LEU A 116 17.81 -9.88 -3.61
N MET A 117 18.68 -9.69 -2.62
CA MET A 117 20.13 -9.86 -2.76
C MET A 117 20.50 -11.33 -3.02
N GLN A 118 19.90 -12.27 -2.28
CA GLN A 118 20.10 -13.71 -2.54
C GLN A 118 19.58 -14.11 -3.92
N ASP A 119 18.43 -13.59 -4.33
CA ASP A 119 17.86 -13.85 -5.65
C ASP A 119 18.73 -13.25 -6.77
N PHE A 120 19.31 -12.07 -6.58
CA PHE A 120 20.27 -11.50 -7.53
C PHE A 120 21.54 -12.34 -7.65
N ALA A 121 22.06 -12.86 -6.53
CA ALA A 121 23.24 -13.74 -6.53
C ALA A 121 22.97 -15.04 -7.31
N ARG A 122 21.82 -15.70 -7.05
CA ARG A 122 21.38 -16.89 -7.80
C ARG A 122 21.22 -16.59 -9.28
N PHE A 123 20.49 -15.52 -9.60
CA PHE A 123 20.25 -15.07 -10.98
C PHE A 123 21.55 -14.78 -11.74
N SER A 124 22.51 -14.12 -11.08
CA SER A 124 23.78 -13.71 -11.69
C SER A 124 24.69 -14.88 -12.07
N ILE A 125 24.61 -16.01 -11.36
CA ILE A 125 25.36 -17.24 -11.70
C ILE A 125 24.80 -17.87 -12.98
N THR A 126 23.48 -17.82 -13.16
CA THR A 126 22.77 -18.38 -14.33
C THR A 126 22.61 -17.42 -15.51
N SER A 127 22.95 -16.14 -15.33
CA SER A 127 22.75 -15.11 -16.35
C SER A 127 23.82 -15.22 -17.44
N PRO A 128 23.45 -15.44 -18.71
CA PRO A 128 24.41 -15.48 -19.82
C PRO A 128 24.94 -14.08 -20.19
N ASP A 129 24.31 -13.02 -19.68
CA ASP A 129 24.62 -11.64 -20.04
C ASP A 129 25.97 -11.22 -19.41
N PRO A 130 27.02 -10.92 -20.22
CA PRO A 130 28.35 -10.58 -19.71
C PRO A 130 28.43 -9.14 -19.17
N TRP A 131 27.55 -8.26 -19.65
CA TRP A 131 27.49 -6.85 -19.26
C TRP A 131 26.66 -6.66 -18.00
N LEU A 132 27.21 -5.94 -17.02
CA LEU A 132 26.52 -5.64 -15.75
C LEU A 132 25.18 -4.93 -15.99
N SER A 133 25.14 -3.91 -16.85
CA SER A 133 23.95 -3.13 -17.17
C SER A 133 22.80 -4.02 -17.68
N ALA A 134 23.09 -4.94 -18.62
CA ALA A 134 22.13 -5.90 -19.14
C ALA A 134 21.60 -6.86 -18.06
N ARG A 135 22.50 -7.38 -17.19
CA ARG A 135 22.14 -8.27 -16.08
C ARG A 135 21.24 -7.57 -15.05
N LEU A 136 21.58 -6.33 -14.67
CA LEU A 136 20.77 -5.52 -13.77
C LEU A 136 19.39 -5.19 -14.38
N ALA A 137 19.35 -4.81 -15.67
CA ALA A 137 18.10 -4.51 -16.37
C ALA A 137 17.16 -5.72 -16.41
N ARG A 138 17.68 -6.90 -16.78
CA ARG A 138 16.91 -8.16 -16.83
C ARG A 138 16.42 -8.60 -15.44
N PHE A 139 17.24 -8.47 -14.40
CA PHE A 139 16.82 -8.74 -13.02
C PHE A 139 15.73 -7.79 -12.53
N LYS A 140 15.86 -6.49 -12.86
CA LYS A 140 14.87 -5.46 -12.57
C LYS A 140 13.55 -5.72 -13.29
N GLN A 141 13.59 -6.06 -14.59
CA GLN A 141 12.40 -6.41 -15.38
C GLN A 141 11.66 -7.63 -14.79
N ARG A 142 12.38 -8.71 -14.46
CA ARG A 142 11.82 -9.90 -13.79
C ARG A 142 11.12 -9.56 -12.48
N ASN A 143 11.72 -8.71 -11.65
CA ASN A 143 11.12 -8.33 -10.37
C ASN A 143 9.98 -7.30 -10.51
N HIS A 144 10.07 -6.34 -11.44
CA HIS A 144 8.94 -5.46 -11.79
C HIS A 144 7.71 -6.28 -12.19
N LEU A 145 7.88 -7.31 -13.03
CA LEU A 145 6.80 -8.20 -13.44
C LEU A 145 6.17 -8.95 -12.25
N ARG A 146 6.99 -9.49 -11.33
CA ARG A 146 6.52 -10.17 -10.11
C ARG A 146 5.79 -9.21 -9.16
N ILE A 147 6.32 -8.02 -8.94
CA ILE A 147 5.74 -7.02 -8.04
C ILE A 147 4.44 -6.48 -8.65
N ALA A 148 4.41 -6.17 -9.95
CA ALA A 148 3.21 -5.80 -10.69
C ALA A 148 2.13 -6.88 -10.62
N LEU A 149 2.47 -8.16 -10.77
CA LEU A 149 1.51 -9.25 -10.57
C LEU A 149 0.90 -9.24 -9.17
N LYS A 150 1.71 -9.10 -8.11
CA LYS A 150 1.19 -9.03 -6.74
C LYS A 150 0.24 -7.84 -6.57
N ASP A 151 0.61 -6.68 -7.08
CA ASP A 151 -0.16 -5.45 -7.02
C ASP A 151 -1.50 -5.56 -7.79
N VAL A 152 -1.50 -5.95 -9.07
CA VAL A 152 -2.74 -6.05 -9.88
C VAL A 152 -3.67 -7.16 -9.42
N LEU A 153 -3.15 -8.21 -8.77
CA LEU A 153 -3.94 -9.28 -8.15
C LEU A 153 -4.42 -8.93 -6.73
N GLY A 154 -4.07 -7.75 -6.18
CA GLY A 154 -4.44 -7.33 -4.83
C GLY A 154 -3.78 -8.14 -3.71
N LEU A 155 -2.61 -8.73 -3.99
CA LEU A 155 -1.79 -9.52 -3.05
C LEU A 155 -0.75 -8.67 -2.29
N SER A 156 -0.62 -7.39 -2.65
CA SER A 156 0.15 -6.36 -1.93
C SER A 156 -0.73 -5.12 -1.71
N THR A 157 -0.55 -4.44 -0.58
CA THR A 157 -0.96 -3.04 -0.40
C THR A 157 -0.03 -2.09 -1.17
N LEU A 158 -0.42 -0.82 -1.33
CA LEU A 158 0.43 0.19 -1.99
C LEU A 158 1.80 0.31 -1.30
N GLY A 159 1.81 0.42 0.04
CA GLY A 159 3.04 0.55 0.81
C GLY A 159 3.95 -0.68 0.72
N GLU A 160 3.39 -1.89 0.61
CA GLU A 160 4.18 -3.10 0.37
C GLU A 160 4.78 -3.12 -1.04
N THR A 161 4.01 -2.70 -2.05
CA THR A 161 4.47 -2.57 -3.44
C THR A 161 5.62 -1.57 -3.55
N THR A 162 5.48 -0.36 -3.00
CA THR A 162 6.53 0.67 -3.08
C THR A 162 7.77 0.31 -2.25
N LEU A 163 7.59 -0.36 -1.10
CA LEU A 163 8.70 -0.87 -0.30
C LEU A 163 9.49 -1.95 -1.06
N GLU A 164 8.81 -2.86 -1.75
CA GLU A 164 9.45 -3.92 -2.53
C GLU A 164 10.16 -3.37 -3.79
N LEU A 165 9.59 -2.36 -4.46
CA LEU A 165 10.25 -1.60 -5.52
C LEU A 165 11.49 -0.85 -5.01
N SER A 166 11.39 -0.23 -3.84
CA SER A 166 12.51 0.49 -3.20
C SER A 166 13.64 -0.46 -2.78
N ALA A 167 13.29 -1.64 -2.25
CA ALA A 167 14.26 -2.69 -1.91
C ALA A 167 14.96 -3.25 -3.17
N LEU A 168 14.25 -3.37 -4.30
CA LEU A 168 14.84 -3.76 -5.59
C LEU A 168 15.86 -2.72 -6.09
N ALA A 169 15.52 -1.43 -6.04
CA ALA A 169 16.44 -0.35 -6.40
C ALA A 169 17.70 -0.35 -5.50
N ASP A 170 17.53 -0.56 -4.20
CA ASP A 170 18.62 -0.73 -3.23
C ASP A 170 19.57 -1.91 -3.58
N VAL A 171 19.03 -3.06 -3.99
CA VAL A 171 19.83 -4.22 -4.43
C VAL A 171 20.58 -3.93 -5.73
N VAL A 172 19.93 -3.26 -6.69
CA VAL A 172 20.57 -2.81 -7.94
C VAL A 172 21.72 -1.86 -7.64
N LEU A 173 21.49 -0.83 -6.81
CA LEU A 173 22.51 0.14 -6.40
C LEU A 173 23.69 -0.52 -5.68
N THR A 174 23.41 -1.48 -4.80
CA THR A 174 24.44 -2.22 -4.06
C THR A 174 25.32 -3.03 -5.00
N ASN A 175 24.74 -3.76 -5.95
CA ASN A 175 25.51 -4.58 -6.90
C ASN A 175 26.25 -3.73 -7.95
N ALA A 176 25.67 -2.61 -8.38
CA ALA A 176 26.35 -1.64 -9.22
C ALA A 176 27.58 -1.04 -8.52
N LEU A 177 27.43 -0.63 -7.25
CA LEU A 177 28.54 -0.14 -6.44
C LEU A 177 29.64 -1.20 -6.28
N LEU A 178 29.31 -2.42 -5.84
CA LEU A 178 30.30 -3.47 -5.60
C LEU A 178 31.12 -3.81 -6.86
N TYR A 179 30.48 -3.88 -8.02
CA TYR A 179 31.17 -4.14 -9.28
C TYR A 179 32.04 -2.96 -9.72
N CYS A 180 31.48 -1.75 -9.74
CA CYS A 180 32.21 -0.56 -10.21
C CYS A 180 33.39 -0.21 -9.29
N ASP A 181 33.23 -0.36 -7.97
CA ASP A 181 34.30 -0.14 -6.99
C ASP A 181 35.44 -1.14 -7.20
N LEU A 182 35.13 -2.44 -7.33
CA LEU A 182 36.14 -3.47 -7.62
C LEU A 182 36.90 -3.21 -8.94
N GLU A 183 36.22 -2.76 -9.99
CA GLU A 183 36.86 -2.42 -11.28
C GLU A 183 37.72 -1.16 -11.21
N LEU A 184 37.41 -0.21 -10.32
CA LEU A 184 38.24 0.98 -10.08
C LEU A 184 39.42 0.68 -9.15
N GLU A 185 39.24 -0.13 -8.09
CA GLU A 185 40.32 -0.55 -7.19
C GLU A 185 41.45 -1.27 -7.94
N LYS A 186 41.12 -2.09 -8.95
CA LYS A 186 42.13 -2.75 -9.82
C LYS A 186 43.03 -1.76 -10.56
N ARG A 187 42.50 -0.60 -10.96
CA ARG A 187 43.17 0.41 -11.80
C ARG A 187 43.93 1.43 -10.97
N HIS A 188 43.34 1.88 -9.87
CA HIS A 188 43.79 3.02 -9.09
C HIS A 188 44.29 2.65 -7.68
N GLY A 189 44.05 1.41 -7.23
CA GLY A 189 44.21 1.02 -5.83
C GLY A 189 43.02 1.45 -4.98
N GLN A 190 42.99 0.99 -3.73
CA GLN A 190 41.93 1.36 -2.80
C GLN A 190 42.08 2.83 -2.38
N PRO A 191 40.99 3.61 -2.24
CA PRO A 191 41.04 4.98 -1.70
C PRO A 191 41.43 4.95 -0.22
N GLN A 192 42.44 5.73 0.18
CA GLN A 192 43.05 5.66 1.51
C GLN A 192 43.18 7.03 2.18
N TYR A 193 43.26 7.03 3.51
CA TYR A 193 43.55 8.21 4.32
C TYR A 193 44.36 7.81 5.57
N ARG A 194 44.90 8.81 6.28
CA ARG A 194 45.55 8.64 7.59
C ARG A 194 44.53 8.92 8.69
N ASP A 195 44.30 7.95 9.57
CA ASP A 195 43.45 8.14 10.74
C ASP A 195 44.14 9.03 11.80
N PRO A 196 43.44 9.46 12.87
CA PRO A 196 44.04 10.29 13.93
C PRO A 196 45.19 9.62 14.70
N GLN A 197 45.42 8.32 14.52
CA GLN A 197 46.54 7.56 15.06
C GLN A 197 47.68 7.37 14.03
N GLY A 198 47.60 8.01 12.85
CA GLY A 198 48.58 7.93 11.78
C GLY A 198 48.54 6.64 10.96
N ARG A 199 47.57 5.75 11.21
CA ARG A 199 47.42 4.46 10.50
C ARG A 199 46.76 4.69 9.16
N THR A 200 47.16 3.92 8.15
CA THR A 200 46.47 3.90 6.86
C THR A 200 45.13 3.18 7.00
N ALA A 201 44.05 3.84 6.63
CA ALA A 201 42.70 3.29 6.61
C ALA A 201 42.04 3.53 5.24
N ARG A 202 41.09 2.67 4.86
CA ARG A 202 40.32 2.83 3.62
C ARG A 202 39.30 3.96 3.78
N ALA A 203 39.28 4.91 2.84
CA ALA A 203 38.21 5.89 2.75
C ALA A 203 36.96 5.21 2.16
N GLY A 204 35.83 5.33 2.85
CA GLY A 204 34.57 4.70 2.43
C GLY A 204 33.78 5.57 1.45
N PHE A 205 32.84 4.93 0.75
CA PHE A 205 31.89 5.54 -0.16
C PHE A 205 30.46 5.12 0.20
N SER A 206 29.48 5.97 -0.04
CA SER A 206 28.08 5.75 0.34
C SER A 206 27.10 6.41 -0.63
N ILE A 207 25.98 5.71 -0.88
CA ILE A 207 24.87 6.18 -1.72
C ILE A 207 23.69 6.50 -0.80
N VAL A 208 23.35 7.79 -0.73
CA VAL A 208 22.15 8.29 -0.07
C VAL A 208 21.06 8.44 -1.13
N SER A 209 19.87 7.91 -0.84
CA SER A 209 18.69 8.10 -1.69
C SER A 209 17.80 9.19 -1.12
N LEU A 210 17.24 9.99 -2.03
CA LEU A 210 16.36 11.13 -1.78
C LEU A 210 14.99 10.89 -2.43
N GLY A 211 14.05 11.82 -2.26
CA GLY A 211 12.73 11.77 -2.90
C GLY A 211 11.95 10.48 -2.58
N LYS A 212 11.24 9.95 -3.57
CA LYS A 212 10.42 8.73 -3.44
C LYS A 212 11.23 7.49 -3.02
N LEU A 213 12.43 7.25 -3.61
CA LEU A 213 13.30 6.15 -3.16
C LEU A 213 13.77 6.34 -1.72
N GLY A 214 14.04 7.59 -1.34
CA GLY A 214 14.36 7.99 0.04
C GLY A 214 13.26 7.59 1.03
N GLY A 215 12.00 7.89 0.70
CA GLY A 215 10.83 7.54 1.51
C GLY A 215 10.47 6.05 1.57
N ASN A 216 11.08 5.20 0.74
CA ASN A 216 10.61 3.84 0.40
C ASN A 216 9.25 3.82 -0.34
N GLU A 217 8.99 4.88 -1.10
CA GLU A 217 7.75 5.15 -1.84
C GLU A 217 7.99 5.16 -3.36
N LEU A 218 8.92 4.33 -3.85
CA LEU A 218 9.25 4.24 -5.28
C LEU A 218 8.15 3.57 -6.11
N ASP A 219 7.82 4.15 -7.28
CA ASP A 219 6.88 3.61 -8.28
C ASP A 219 7.58 2.96 -9.48
N TYR A 220 6.81 2.31 -10.35
CA TYR A 220 7.29 1.57 -11.52
C TYR A 220 8.11 2.40 -12.53
N SER A 221 7.83 3.70 -12.65
CA SER A 221 8.47 4.61 -13.63
C SER A 221 9.01 5.90 -12.99
N SER A 222 9.31 5.86 -11.69
CA SER A 222 9.93 6.99 -10.98
C SER A 222 11.46 7.01 -11.12
N ASP A 223 12.04 8.20 -11.03
CA ASP A 223 13.50 8.39 -11.01
C ASP A 223 14.07 7.97 -9.65
N ILE A 224 15.32 7.49 -9.64
CA ILE A 224 16.06 7.31 -8.38
C ILE A 224 16.93 8.54 -8.13
N ASP A 225 16.51 9.40 -7.19
CA ASP A 225 17.27 10.58 -6.79
C ASP A 225 18.39 10.20 -5.82
N LEU A 226 19.65 10.46 -6.18
CA LEU A 226 20.83 10.00 -5.45
C LEU A 226 21.78 11.15 -5.06
N LEU A 227 22.43 10.99 -3.90
CA LEU A 227 23.56 11.78 -3.42
C LEU A 227 24.72 10.83 -3.06
N PHE A 228 25.88 11.06 -3.68
CA PHE A 228 27.09 10.26 -3.45
C PHE A 228 28.02 10.95 -2.44
N LEU A 229 28.36 10.22 -1.38
CA LEU A 229 29.22 10.69 -0.29
C LEU A 229 30.48 9.85 -0.14
N TYR A 230 31.60 10.47 0.20
CA TYR A 230 32.82 9.77 0.64
C TYR A 230 33.31 10.29 2.00
N SER A 231 34.02 9.44 2.76
CA SER A 231 34.32 9.74 4.16
C SER A 231 35.43 10.78 4.35
N HIS A 232 36.54 10.64 3.62
CA HIS A 232 37.79 11.33 3.92
C HIS A 232 38.56 11.70 2.64
N ASP A 233 39.11 12.89 2.61
CA ASP A 233 40.12 13.28 1.62
C ASP A 233 41.44 12.51 1.86
N GLY A 234 42.26 12.41 0.81
CA GLY A 234 43.41 11.52 0.75
C GLY A 234 43.65 11.05 -0.69
N GLU A 235 44.40 9.98 -0.86
CA GLU A 235 44.81 9.44 -2.15
C GLU A 235 44.60 7.92 -2.20
N THR A 236 44.47 7.38 -3.41
CA THR A 236 44.42 5.94 -3.63
C THR A 236 45.78 5.27 -3.42
N ALA A 237 45.77 3.96 -3.16
CA ALA A 237 46.99 3.17 -2.93
C ALA A 237 47.95 3.07 -4.14
N GLY A 238 47.52 3.52 -5.33
CA GLY A 238 48.13 3.16 -6.60
C GLY A 238 47.66 1.79 -7.10
N GLY A 239 47.65 1.63 -8.42
CA GLY A 239 47.15 0.45 -9.12
C GLY A 239 47.81 0.30 -10.49
N THR A 240 47.22 -0.51 -11.38
CA THR A 240 47.85 -0.93 -12.64
C THR A 240 47.97 0.18 -13.70
N GLU A 241 47.20 1.27 -13.61
CA GLU A 241 47.26 2.37 -14.58
C GLU A 241 48.41 3.36 -14.29
N ARG A 242 48.94 4.01 -15.33
CA ARG A 242 49.95 5.08 -15.16
C ARG A 242 49.26 6.34 -14.62
N GLY A 243 49.75 6.88 -13.50
CA GLY A 243 49.05 7.95 -12.77
C GLY A 243 47.87 7.42 -11.95
N SER A 244 47.97 6.19 -11.44
CA SER A 244 46.94 5.53 -10.64
C SER A 244 46.76 6.10 -9.23
N LEU A 245 47.75 6.85 -8.72
CA LEU A 245 47.64 7.70 -7.53
C LEU A 245 46.74 8.90 -7.86
N ILE A 246 45.47 8.82 -7.46
CA ILE A 246 44.48 9.89 -7.64
C ILE A 246 43.86 10.25 -6.29
N SER A 247 43.32 11.46 -6.18
CA SER A 247 42.64 11.89 -4.95
C SER A 247 41.38 11.06 -4.67
N ASN A 248 41.03 10.87 -3.39
CA ASN A 248 39.78 10.20 -3.00
C ASN A 248 38.53 10.90 -3.57
N LYS A 249 38.57 12.23 -3.73
CA LYS A 249 37.53 13.01 -4.41
C LYS A 249 37.37 12.55 -5.86
N GLU A 250 38.48 12.48 -6.60
CA GLU A 250 38.47 12.05 -8.00
C GLU A 250 38.03 10.59 -8.14
N TYR A 251 38.51 9.70 -7.27
CA TYR A 251 38.07 8.30 -7.21
C TYR A 251 36.55 8.21 -7.00
N ALA A 252 36.00 8.94 -6.01
CA ALA A 252 34.58 8.97 -5.71
C ALA A 252 33.73 9.54 -6.88
N VAL A 253 34.22 10.57 -7.59
CA VAL A 253 33.57 11.10 -8.79
C VAL A 253 33.60 10.09 -9.95
N ARG A 254 34.73 9.42 -10.19
CA ARG A 254 34.87 8.36 -11.21
C ARG A 254 33.93 7.18 -10.89
N LEU A 255 33.86 6.76 -9.62
CA LEU A 255 32.97 5.70 -9.14
C LEU A 255 31.49 6.06 -9.33
N SER A 256 31.09 7.28 -8.94
CA SER A 256 29.72 7.78 -9.13
C SER A 256 29.30 7.81 -10.59
N ARG A 257 30.21 8.21 -11.51
CA ARG A 257 29.98 8.16 -12.96
C ARG A 257 29.82 6.72 -13.46
N ALA A 258 30.66 5.80 -13.00
CA ALA A 258 30.59 4.38 -13.40
C ALA A 258 29.26 3.73 -12.95
N ILE A 259 28.84 3.96 -11.70
CA ILE A 259 27.57 3.47 -11.14
C ILE A 259 26.38 4.07 -11.89
N THR A 260 26.38 5.39 -12.11
CA THR A 260 25.32 6.07 -12.86
C THR A 260 25.20 5.46 -14.26
N ARG A 261 26.32 5.32 -14.98
CA ARG A 261 26.34 4.70 -16.31
C ARG A 261 25.79 3.26 -16.27
N ALA A 262 26.23 2.41 -15.34
CA ALA A 262 25.77 1.02 -15.25
C ALA A 262 24.25 0.88 -15.04
N ILE A 263 23.60 1.91 -14.49
CA ILE A 263 22.17 1.96 -14.23
C ILE A 263 21.39 2.59 -15.41
N THR A 264 21.94 3.64 -16.05
CA THR A 264 21.26 4.39 -17.12
C THR A 264 21.55 3.89 -18.53
N GLU A 265 22.60 3.10 -18.74
CA GLU A 265 23.01 2.59 -20.06
C GLU A 265 21.89 1.77 -20.71
N ALA A 266 21.66 1.99 -22.00
CA ALA A 266 20.65 1.27 -22.77
C ALA A 266 21.11 -0.16 -23.05
N THR A 267 20.21 -1.12 -22.83
CA THR A 267 20.46 -2.56 -23.05
C THR A 267 19.32 -3.16 -23.89
N PRO A 268 19.45 -4.39 -24.42
CA PRO A 268 18.36 -5.09 -25.08
C PRO A 268 17.08 -5.24 -24.22
N TYR A 269 17.21 -5.13 -22.89
CA TYR A 269 16.11 -5.21 -21.91
C TYR A 269 15.68 -3.82 -21.39
N GLY A 270 16.10 -2.74 -22.06
CA GLY A 270 15.95 -1.36 -21.59
C GLY A 270 17.06 -0.92 -20.62
N SER A 271 16.95 0.29 -20.05
CA SER A 271 17.82 0.75 -18.97
C SER A 271 17.28 0.32 -17.60
N VAL A 272 18.14 0.28 -16.58
CA VAL A 272 17.75 -0.21 -15.25
C VAL A 272 16.86 0.82 -14.55
N PHE A 273 17.36 2.04 -14.35
CA PHE A 273 16.60 3.18 -13.84
C PHE A 273 17.10 4.48 -14.50
N ARG A 274 16.27 5.53 -14.46
CA ARG A 274 16.76 6.90 -14.65
C ARG A 274 17.25 7.43 -13.30
N VAL A 275 18.37 8.14 -13.31
CA VAL A 275 19.04 8.62 -12.09
C VAL A 275 18.91 10.13 -11.99
N GLY A 276 18.31 10.62 -10.91
CA GLY A 276 18.21 12.04 -10.58
C GLY A 276 19.41 12.49 -9.74
N LEU A 277 20.21 13.41 -10.26
CA LEU A 277 21.38 13.96 -9.54
C LEU A 277 21.26 15.47 -9.27
N ARG A 278 20.08 16.06 -9.52
CA ARG A 278 19.80 17.49 -9.37
C ARG A 278 19.66 17.96 -7.92
N LEU A 279 19.47 17.04 -6.98
CA LEU A 279 19.28 17.31 -5.55
C LEU A 279 20.59 17.26 -4.72
N ARG A 280 21.74 17.05 -5.37
CA ARG A 280 23.05 17.14 -4.72
C ARG A 280 23.41 18.61 -4.44
N PRO A 281 24.31 18.90 -3.46
CA PRO A 281 24.83 20.24 -3.23
C PRO A 281 25.25 20.95 -4.52
N GLU A 282 24.83 22.22 -4.69
CA GLU A 282 25.05 23.04 -5.89
C GLU A 282 24.39 22.52 -7.19
N GLY A 283 23.51 21.51 -7.09
CA GLY A 283 22.72 20.98 -8.19
C GLY A 283 23.59 20.49 -9.34
N GLU A 284 23.25 20.87 -10.57
CA GLU A 284 24.00 20.46 -11.77
C GLU A 284 25.44 20.97 -11.81
N GLN A 285 25.76 22.08 -11.13
CA GLN A 285 27.09 22.68 -11.10
C GLN A 285 28.02 22.03 -10.07
N GLY A 286 27.48 21.35 -9.06
CA GLY A 286 28.27 20.69 -8.02
C GLY A 286 28.96 19.42 -8.49
N ASP A 287 29.99 18.99 -7.77
CA ASP A 287 30.63 17.68 -7.99
C ASP A 287 29.61 16.53 -7.88
N LEU A 288 29.86 15.43 -8.61
CA LEU A 288 29.00 14.24 -8.53
C LEU A 288 29.12 13.51 -7.19
N ALA A 289 30.26 13.61 -6.52
CA ALA A 289 30.50 13.08 -5.18
C ALA A 289 31.16 14.15 -4.31
N ILE A 290 30.76 14.20 -3.04
CA ILE A 290 31.20 15.20 -2.07
C ILE A 290 31.62 14.51 -0.76
N SER A 291 32.63 15.05 -0.06
CA SER A 291 32.99 14.52 1.26
C SER A 291 31.89 14.85 2.28
N VAL A 292 31.71 14.01 3.31
CA VAL A 292 30.76 14.30 4.40
C VAL A 292 31.04 15.69 5.00
N LYS A 293 32.31 16.00 5.27
CA LYS A 293 32.76 17.31 5.76
C LYS A 293 32.25 18.48 4.88
N SER A 294 32.46 18.40 3.57
CA SER A 294 32.05 19.46 2.64
C SER A 294 30.52 19.52 2.45
N ALA A 295 29.84 18.39 2.53
CA ALA A 295 28.37 18.34 2.50
C ALA A 295 27.77 19.01 3.74
N LEU A 296 28.28 18.73 4.94
CA LEU A 296 27.82 19.37 6.18
C LEU A 296 28.00 20.89 6.13
N ALA A 297 29.18 21.37 5.73
CA ALA A 297 29.44 22.81 5.56
C ALA A 297 28.54 23.47 4.50
N TYR A 298 28.08 22.73 3.49
CA TYR A 298 27.10 23.22 2.52
C TYR A 298 25.71 23.39 3.15
N TYR A 299 25.20 22.36 3.84
CA TYR A 299 23.87 22.40 4.43
C TYR A 299 23.74 23.35 5.63
N GLU A 300 24.85 23.64 6.31
CA GLU A 300 24.91 24.65 7.38
C GLU A 300 24.85 26.08 6.85
N HIS A 301 25.61 26.41 5.79
CA HIS A 301 25.84 27.81 5.40
C HIS A 301 25.20 28.24 4.06
N ARG A 302 24.86 27.30 3.17
CA ARG A 302 24.53 27.62 1.76
C ARG A 302 23.25 26.98 1.23
N ALA A 303 22.77 25.89 1.83
CA ALA A 303 21.58 25.20 1.35
C ALA A 303 20.30 26.05 1.51
N ARG A 304 19.44 26.00 0.50
CA ARG A 304 18.12 26.63 0.51
C ARG A 304 17.14 25.80 1.35
N ARG A 305 16.09 26.45 1.87
CA ARG A 305 15.08 25.79 2.71
C ARG A 305 14.40 24.58 2.07
N TRP A 306 14.26 24.55 0.74
CA TRP A 306 13.69 23.40 0.01
C TRP A 306 14.68 22.22 -0.09
N GLU A 307 16.00 22.47 -0.11
CA GLU A 307 17.02 21.41 -0.13
C GLU A 307 17.02 20.67 1.21
N LEU A 308 16.87 21.41 2.31
CA LEU A 308 16.66 20.86 3.65
C LEU A 308 15.33 20.07 3.76
N GLU A 309 14.28 20.48 3.03
CA GLU A 309 13.03 19.72 2.93
C GLU A 309 13.26 18.36 2.27
N MET A 310 14.02 18.30 1.17
CA MET A 310 14.33 17.04 0.48
C MET A 310 15.13 16.04 1.35
N LEU A 311 15.88 16.54 2.34
CA LEU A 311 16.60 15.68 3.30
C LEU A 311 15.67 14.98 4.31
N ILE A 312 14.39 15.38 4.43
CA ILE A 312 13.38 14.73 5.29
C ILE A 312 13.09 13.28 4.86
N GLN A 313 13.33 12.96 3.58
CA GLN A 313 13.25 11.61 3.02
C GLN A 313 14.62 10.93 2.86
N ALA A 314 15.74 11.57 3.24
CA ALA A 314 17.06 11.02 2.95
C ALA A 314 17.37 9.75 3.78
N ARG A 315 17.81 8.68 3.09
CA ARG A 315 18.25 7.43 3.74
C ARG A 315 19.45 6.79 3.05
N HIS A 316 20.09 5.85 3.72
CA HIS A 316 21.10 4.97 3.12
C HIS A 316 20.45 3.98 2.15
N SER A 317 21.08 3.77 0.98
CA SER A 317 20.72 2.72 0.04
C SER A 317 21.86 1.73 -0.24
N ALA A 318 23.11 2.20 -0.36
CA ALA A 318 24.25 1.34 -0.64
C ALA A 318 25.58 1.93 -0.15
N GLY A 319 26.62 1.09 -0.06
CA GLY A 319 27.94 1.49 0.47
C GLY A 319 27.97 1.55 1.99
N ASP A 320 28.92 2.29 2.56
CA ASP A 320 29.13 2.32 4.01
C ASP A 320 27.98 3.09 4.73
N PRO A 321 27.17 2.43 5.58
CA PRO A 321 26.07 3.08 6.28
C PRO A 321 26.53 4.07 7.36
N ARG A 322 27.80 4.01 7.80
CA ARG A 322 28.36 4.94 8.80
C ARG A 322 28.46 6.35 8.24
N ILE A 323 28.86 6.48 6.97
CA ILE A 323 28.98 7.76 6.23
C ILE A 323 27.61 8.43 6.12
N THR A 324 26.58 7.71 5.68
CA THR A 324 25.21 8.26 5.64
C THR A 324 24.73 8.64 7.04
N ARG A 325 25.00 7.81 8.05
CA ARG A 325 24.58 8.10 9.44
C ARG A 325 25.25 9.35 10.02
N GLU A 326 26.53 9.56 9.71
CA GLU A 326 27.28 10.78 10.07
C GLU A 326 26.66 12.00 9.40
N PHE A 327 26.47 11.94 8.08
CA PHE A 327 25.83 13.00 7.30
C PHE A 327 24.43 13.35 7.81
N LEU A 328 23.54 12.36 7.94
CA LEU A 328 22.15 12.58 8.39
C LEU A 328 22.07 13.16 9.80
N ARG A 329 22.97 12.76 10.71
CA ARG A 329 23.05 13.36 12.06
C ARG A 329 23.56 14.79 12.03
N GLY A 330 24.55 15.10 11.18
CA GLY A 330 25.11 16.43 11.07
C GLY A 330 24.17 17.45 10.42
N VAL A 331 23.30 17.03 9.49
CA VAL A 331 22.28 17.91 8.89
C VAL A 331 20.99 18.02 9.70
N GLU A 332 20.74 17.11 10.65
CA GLU A 332 19.51 17.08 11.45
C GLU A 332 19.15 18.44 12.12
N PRO A 333 20.10 19.19 12.73
CA PRO A 333 19.78 20.48 13.34
C PRO A 333 19.31 21.53 12.32
N TYR A 334 19.78 21.47 11.08
CA TYR A 334 19.41 22.42 10.02
C TYR A 334 18.07 22.07 9.39
N VAL A 335 17.75 20.78 9.28
CA VAL A 335 16.44 20.30 8.81
C VAL A 335 15.34 20.68 9.81
N TYR A 336 15.52 20.38 11.11
CA TYR A 336 14.47 20.44 12.12
C TYR A 336 14.59 21.58 13.15
N GLY A 337 15.65 22.39 13.13
CA GLY A 337 15.90 23.43 14.15
C GLY A 337 15.37 24.84 13.81
N ALA A 338 15.06 25.13 12.54
CA ALA A 338 14.56 26.44 12.12
C ALA A 338 13.02 26.46 12.00
N PRO A 339 12.34 27.55 12.42
CA PRO A 339 10.92 27.74 12.13
C PRO A 339 10.67 27.67 10.61
N ALA A 340 9.71 26.86 10.20
CA ALA A 340 9.47 26.61 8.78
C ALA A 340 8.40 27.56 8.22
N GLU A 341 8.80 28.36 7.23
CA GLU A 341 7.93 29.29 6.48
C GLU A 341 7.40 28.59 5.21
N PHE A 342 6.32 27.82 5.36
CA PHE A 342 5.84 26.91 4.31
C PHE A 342 5.46 27.59 2.99
N GLY A 343 4.77 28.74 3.03
CA GLY A 343 4.38 29.49 1.81
C GLY A 343 5.56 29.92 0.93
N ALA A 344 6.70 30.25 1.53
CA ALA A 344 7.94 30.57 0.80
C ALA A 344 8.58 29.32 0.16
N ILE A 345 8.39 28.14 0.76
CA ILE A 345 8.91 26.86 0.25
C ILE A 345 8.03 26.36 -0.91
N GLU A 346 6.70 26.40 -0.78
CA GLU A 346 5.75 26.03 -1.85
C GLU A 346 5.89 26.93 -3.10
N SER A 347 5.89 28.26 -2.89
CA SER A 347 6.05 29.24 -3.99
C SER A 347 7.38 29.12 -4.74
N THR A 348 8.38 28.48 -4.12
CA THR A 348 9.65 28.14 -4.79
C THR A 348 9.58 26.74 -5.41
N PHE A 349 9.52 25.67 -4.60
CA PHE A 349 9.78 24.31 -5.06
C PHE A 349 8.64 23.72 -5.90
N LEU A 350 7.42 23.65 -5.36
CA LEU A 350 6.26 23.12 -6.08
C LEU A 350 5.95 23.96 -7.33
N SER A 351 6.14 25.27 -7.25
CA SER A 351 6.00 26.16 -8.40
C SER A 351 7.06 25.89 -9.49
N HIS A 352 8.30 25.56 -9.12
CA HIS A 352 9.32 25.19 -10.09
C HIS A 352 9.01 23.85 -10.77
N GLU A 353 8.54 22.84 -10.04
CA GLU A 353 8.13 21.56 -10.65
C GLU A 353 6.89 21.68 -11.53
N ARG A 354 5.84 22.36 -11.06
CA ARG A 354 4.64 22.65 -11.85
C ARG A 354 4.97 23.46 -13.12
N LYS A 355 6.05 24.26 -13.13
CA LYS A 355 6.56 24.98 -14.32
C LYS A 355 7.42 24.10 -15.22
N SER A 356 8.32 23.27 -14.67
CA SER A 356 9.26 22.46 -15.47
C SER A 356 8.59 21.27 -16.17
N LYS A 357 7.50 20.73 -15.60
CA LYS A 357 6.73 19.60 -16.13
C LYS A 357 5.47 20.02 -16.92
N LYS A 358 5.24 21.33 -17.11
CA LYS A 358 4.08 21.89 -17.85
C LYS A 358 4.21 21.63 -19.37
N PRO A 359 3.15 21.15 -20.06
CA PRO A 359 3.14 21.06 -21.52
C PRO A 359 3.16 22.44 -22.21
N ARG A 360 3.55 22.44 -23.49
CA ARG A 360 3.24 23.54 -24.40
C ARG A 360 1.72 23.61 -24.62
N GLU A 361 1.17 24.81 -24.72
CA GLU A 361 -0.26 25.09 -24.78
C GLU A 361 -0.92 24.56 -26.07
N GLY A 362 -2.22 24.24 -26.05
CA GLY A 362 -2.99 23.93 -27.26
C GLY A 362 -4.05 22.80 -27.18
N ARG A 363 -4.13 22.04 -26.08
CA ARG A 363 -5.23 21.08 -25.82
C ARG A 363 -5.78 21.28 -24.42
N ALA A 364 -7.05 20.94 -24.20
CA ALA A 364 -7.62 20.81 -22.85
C ALA A 364 -6.73 19.84 -22.05
N ARG A 365 -6.12 20.34 -20.97
CA ARG A 365 -5.12 19.60 -20.21
C ARG A 365 -5.81 18.51 -19.39
N ALA A 366 -5.54 17.25 -19.74
CA ALA A 366 -5.92 16.11 -18.90
C ALA A 366 -5.29 16.24 -17.50
N ALA A 367 -6.06 15.87 -16.47
CA ALA A 367 -5.65 16.00 -15.08
C ALA A 367 -4.38 15.18 -14.79
N ASP A 368 -3.50 15.77 -13.99
CA ASP A 368 -2.17 15.25 -13.64
C ASP A 368 -2.18 14.84 -12.16
N VAL A 369 -2.24 13.52 -11.88
CA VAL A 369 -2.49 13.00 -10.52
C VAL A 369 -1.37 13.28 -9.53
N ASP A 370 -0.18 13.62 -10.03
CA ASP A 370 1.00 13.99 -9.25
C ASP A 370 1.08 15.50 -9.00
N LEU A 371 0.90 16.32 -10.05
CA LEU A 371 1.30 17.73 -10.06
C LEU A 371 0.18 18.76 -9.88
N ASP A 372 -1.07 18.41 -10.22
CA ASP A 372 -2.19 19.32 -10.08
C ASP A 372 -2.61 19.46 -8.61
N ARG A 373 -3.37 20.51 -8.29
CA ARG A 373 -3.74 20.85 -6.91
C ARG A 373 -4.53 19.70 -6.27
N GLY A 374 -4.12 19.29 -5.08
CA GLY A 374 -4.69 18.12 -4.40
C GLY A 374 -4.19 16.76 -4.92
N GLY A 375 -3.20 16.75 -5.80
CA GLY A 375 -2.49 15.56 -6.26
C GLY A 375 -1.51 14.98 -5.24
N ILE A 376 -0.82 13.89 -5.62
CA ILE A 376 0.11 13.13 -4.77
C ILE A 376 1.16 14.04 -4.14
N ARG A 377 1.79 14.93 -4.93
CA ARG A 377 2.87 15.78 -4.43
C ARG A 377 2.41 16.81 -3.41
N ASP A 378 1.16 17.26 -3.46
CA ASP A 378 0.61 18.14 -2.42
C ASP A 378 0.49 17.41 -1.07
N ILE A 379 0.13 16.11 -1.08
CA ILE A 379 0.11 15.26 0.13
C ILE A 379 1.52 14.99 0.65
N GLU A 380 2.46 14.63 -0.24
CA GLU A 380 3.88 14.40 0.09
C GLU A 380 4.49 15.65 0.75
N PHE A 381 4.24 16.82 0.15
CA PHE A 381 4.77 18.10 0.60
C PHE A 381 4.13 18.57 1.91
N LEU A 382 2.80 18.45 2.05
CA LEU A 382 2.08 18.73 3.30
C LEU A 382 2.63 17.88 4.47
N THR A 383 2.86 16.58 4.21
CA THR A 383 3.42 15.66 5.21
C THR A 383 4.85 16.04 5.59
N GLN A 384 5.69 16.41 4.61
CA GLN A 384 7.06 16.90 4.86
C GLN A 384 7.04 18.19 5.70
N CYS A 385 6.21 19.16 5.31
CA CYS A 385 6.04 20.43 6.02
C CYS A 385 5.66 20.21 7.50
N LEU A 386 4.67 19.37 7.77
CA LEU A 386 4.24 19.02 9.12
C LEU A 386 5.35 18.30 9.91
N ARG A 387 6.01 17.33 9.30
CA ARG A 387 7.16 16.63 9.91
C ARG A 387 8.31 17.57 10.21
N ARG A 388 8.53 18.61 9.40
CA ARG A 388 9.53 19.64 9.66
C ARG A 388 9.11 20.56 10.79
N ARG A 389 7.86 21.06 10.75
CA ARG A 389 7.24 21.92 11.79
C ARG A 389 7.44 21.35 13.19
N TYR A 390 7.12 20.07 13.32
CA TYR A 390 7.05 19.38 14.61
C TYR A 390 8.26 18.50 14.90
N GLY A 391 9.12 18.23 13.91
CA GLY A 391 10.29 17.38 14.10
C GLY A 391 11.31 17.97 15.09
N GLY A 392 11.35 19.30 15.26
CA GLY A 392 12.17 19.94 16.28
C GLY A 392 11.80 19.47 17.70
N SER A 393 10.53 19.62 18.09
CA SER A 393 10.01 19.25 19.42
C SER A 393 9.65 17.76 19.56
N HIS A 394 9.32 17.08 18.46
CA HIS A 394 8.89 15.68 18.45
C HIS A 394 9.76 14.83 17.52
N PRO A 395 10.90 14.29 17.98
CA PRO A 395 11.74 13.38 17.20
C PRO A 395 11.00 12.16 16.63
N TRP A 396 9.86 11.78 17.21
CA TRP A 396 8.95 10.74 16.70
C TRP A 396 8.65 10.90 15.21
N VAL A 397 8.34 12.12 14.74
CA VAL A 397 7.86 12.39 13.37
C VAL A 397 8.99 12.48 12.32
N ARG A 398 10.26 12.28 12.71
CA ARG A 398 11.44 12.37 11.82
C ARG A 398 11.66 11.14 10.91
N SER A 399 10.62 10.34 10.63
CA SER A 399 10.76 9.11 9.82
C SER A 399 10.29 9.27 8.38
N GLY A 400 11.12 8.83 7.43
CA GLY A 400 10.79 8.79 6.01
C GLY A 400 9.50 8.04 5.67
N GLY A 401 8.98 8.33 4.48
CA GLY A 401 7.68 7.89 4.01
C GLY A 401 6.57 8.88 4.35
N THR A 402 5.67 9.09 3.39
CA THR A 402 4.44 9.89 3.45
C THR A 402 3.39 9.16 4.28
N LEU A 403 3.05 7.91 3.94
CA LEU A 403 2.06 7.14 4.72
C LEU A 403 2.50 6.94 6.19
N HIS A 404 3.79 6.64 6.39
CA HIS A 404 4.34 6.50 7.74
C HIS A 404 4.42 7.85 8.47
N GLY A 405 4.76 8.94 7.75
CA GLY A 405 4.75 10.30 8.26
C GLY A 405 3.38 10.76 8.73
N LEU A 406 2.34 10.57 7.91
CA LEU A 406 0.94 10.86 8.23
C LEU A 406 0.50 10.13 9.51
N ARG A 407 0.76 8.82 9.59
CA ARG A 407 0.47 8.02 10.80
C ARG A 407 1.16 8.58 12.04
N LYS A 408 2.45 8.92 11.95
CA LYS A 408 3.19 9.44 13.11
C LYS A 408 2.80 10.83 13.56
N LEU A 409 2.29 11.66 12.65
CA LEU A 409 1.68 12.94 13.00
C LEU A 409 0.37 12.71 13.76
N ASN A 410 -0.46 11.76 13.30
CA ASN A 410 -1.70 11.36 13.97
C ASN A 410 -1.45 10.71 15.35
N ASP A 411 -0.47 9.81 15.49
CA ASP A 411 -0.03 9.20 16.76
C ASP A 411 0.32 10.24 17.86
N LYS A 412 0.55 11.50 17.49
CA LYS A 412 0.88 12.63 18.37
C LYS A 412 -0.17 13.72 18.41
N GLY A 413 -1.33 13.53 17.79
CA GLY A 413 -2.39 14.54 17.70
C GLY A 413 -2.02 15.78 16.87
N LEU A 414 -0.94 15.70 16.08
CA LEU A 414 -0.44 16.79 15.22
C LEU A 414 -1.17 16.84 13.87
N LEU A 415 -1.98 15.82 13.59
CA LEU A 415 -2.91 15.69 12.47
C LEU A 415 -4.17 15.01 13.00
N SER A 416 -5.35 15.56 12.70
CA SER A 416 -6.63 15.02 13.19
C SER A 416 -6.91 13.63 12.59
N ASP A 417 -7.69 12.80 13.28
CA ASP A 417 -8.05 11.46 12.80
C ASP A 417 -8.77 11.51 11.45
N ARG A 418 -9.61 12.54 11.26
CA ARG A 418 -10.29 12.83 9.99
C ARG A 418 -9.30 13.12 8.88
N ASP A 419 -8.36 14.03 9.11
CA ASP A 419 -7.40 14.46 8.08
C ASP A 419 -6.39 13.35 7.77
N TYR A 420 -6.01 12.57 8.79
CA TYR A 420 -5.22 11.36 8.61
C TYR A 420 -5.94 10.35 7.70
N ALA A 421 -7.20 10.03 7.99
CA ALA A 421 -7.98 9.11 7.16
C ALA A 421 -8.20 9.63 5.72
N GLU A 422 -8.53 10.92 5.56
CA GLU A 422 -8.74 11.54 4.25
C GLU A 422 -7.44 11.59 3.42
N LEU A 423 -6.31 12.03 3.99
CA LEU A 423 -5.02 12.07 3.30
C LEU A 423 -4.46 10.68 3.00
N THR A 424 -4.59 9.71 3.91
CA THR A 424 -4.18 8.33 3.67
C THR A 424 -5.00 7.69 2.54
N SER A 425 -6.33 7.84 2.57
CA SER A 425 -7.20 7.32 1.51
C SER A 425 -6.91 7.99 0.14
N ALA A 426 -6.69 9.30 0.14
CA ALA A 426 -6.30 10.05 -1.04
C ALA A 426 -4.95 9.57 -1.62
N TYR A 427 -3.91 9.47 -0.78
CA TYR A 427 -2.59 9.00 -1.21
C TYR A 427 -2.63 7.57 -1.74
N GLU A 428 -3.35 6.67 -1.06
CA GLU A 428 -3.52 5.30 -1.53
C GLU A 428 -4.26 5.21 -2.87
N PHE A 429 -5.32 5.99 -3.06
CA PHE A 429 -6.09 6.00 -4.30
C PHE A 429 -5.28 6.59 -5.46
N LEU A 430 -4.68 7.76 -5.25
CA LEU A 430 -3.90 8.44 -6.28
C LEU A 430 -2.61 7.67 -6.62
N GLY A 431 -1.92 7.08 -5.64
CA GLY A 431 -0.74 6.24 -5.88
C GLY A 431 -1.08 4.96 -6.66
N LYS A 432 -2.18 4.26 -6.33
CA LYS A 432 -2.68 3.13 -7.13
C LYS A 432 -2.99 3.57 -8.56
N LEU A 433 -3.64 4.73 -8.74
CA LEU A 433 -3.97 5.29 -10.05
C LEU A 433 -2.72 5.66 -10.86
N GLU A 434 -1.72 6.30 -10.24
CA GLU A 434 -0.39 6.55 -10.82
C GLU A 434 0.26 5.23 -11.29
N HIS A 435 0.25 4.19 -10.46
CA HIS A 435 0.81 2.88 -10.82
C HIS A 435 0.10 2.28 -12.03
N ARG A 436 -1.23 2.37 -12.13
CA ARG A 436 -1.97 1.89 -13.32
C ARG A 436 -1.68 2.69 -14.60
N ILE A 437 -1.50 4.02 -14.49
CA ILE A 437 -1.12 4.88 -15.63
C ILE A 437 0.30 4.52 -16.13
N GLN A 438 1.25 4.33 -15.21
CA GLN A 438 2.64 3.97 -15.54
C GLN A 438 2.76 2.55 -16.11
N LEU A 439 2.01 1.58 -15.56
CA LEU A 439 1.99 0.20 -16.04
C LEU A 439 1.43 0.07 -17.45
N ASP A 440 0.36 0.79 -17.78
CA ASP A 440 -0.26 0.77 -19.10
C ASP A 440 0.69 1.26 -20.20
N THR A 441 1.26 2.46 -19.97
CA THR A 441 2.07 3.17 -20.97
C THR A 441 3.54 2.74 -21.00
N GLY A 442 4.05 2.14 -19.93
CA GLY A 442 5.49 1.93 -19.73
C GLY A 442 6.29 3.23 -19.54
N GLN A 443 5.62 4.37 -19.33
CA GLN A 443 6.21 5.71 -19.33
C GLN A 443 6.05 6.42 -17.98
N GLN A 444 6.88 7.45 -17.75
CA GLN A 444 6.72 8.37 -16.61
C GLN A 444 5.67 9.40 -17.00
N THR A 445 4.41 8.99 -16.93
CA THR A 445 3.27 9.88 -17.06
C THR A 445 2.37 9.71 -15.85
N HIS A 446 1.85 10.85 -15.37
CA HIS A 446 0.92 10.94 -14.24
C HIS A 446 -0.45 11.46 -14.72
N ARG A 447 -0.66 11.55 -16.04
CA ARG A 447 -1.87 12.12 -16.64
C ARG A 447 -2.87 11.04 -17.01
N LEU A 448 -4.13 11.36 -16.78
CA LEU A 448 -5.24 10.55 -17.27
C LEU A 448 -5.26 10.54 -18.81
N PRO A 449 -5.60 9.40 -19.46
CA PRO A 449 -5.74 9.33 -20.90
C PRO A 449 -6.93 10.20 -21.35
N PRO A 450 -6.80 10.97 -22.44
CA PRO A 450 -7.90 11.78 -22.97
C PRO A 450 -8.94 10.96 -23.74
N GLU A 451 -8.62 9.74 -24.21
CA GLU A 451 -9.54 8.87 -24.92
C GLU A 451 -10.48 8.13 -23.96
N ALA A 452 -11.80 8.23 -24.18
CA ALA A 452 -12.82 7.65 -23.30
C ALA A 452 -12.64 6.13 -23.08
N GLY A 453 -12.33 5.35 -24.12
CA GLY A 453 -12.11 3.91 -24.00
C GLY A 453 -10.87 3.53 -23.19
N ALA A 454 -9.79 4.32 -23.29
CA ALA A 454 -8.59 4.13 -22.47
C ALA A 454 -8.85 4.52 -21.01
N LEU A 455 -9.66 5.56 -20.78
CA LEU A 455 -10.10 5.98 -19.46
C LEU A 455 -11.03 4.95 -18.79
N ASP A 456 -11.90 4.29 -19.56
CA ASP A 456 -12.73 3.17 -19.08
C ASP A 456 -11.89 1.93 -18.72
N CYS A 457 -10.85 1.63 -19.49
CA CYS A 457 -9.88 0.59 -19.12
C CYS A 457 -9.09 0.97 -17.86
N LEU A 458 -8.64 2.23 -17.73
CA LEU A 458 -7.95 2.72 -16.54
C LEU A 458 -8.84 2.68 -15.29
N ALA A 459 -10.12 3.04 -15.41
CA ALA A 459 -11.11 2.93 -14.34
C ALA A 459 -11.24 1.49 -13.84
N ARG A 460 -11.39 0.52 -14.76
CA ARG A 460 -11.44 -0.91 -14.39
C ARG A 460 -10.12 -1.39 -13.75
N ARG A 461 -8.96 -0.90 -14.20
CA ARG A 461 -7.64 -1.21 -13.58
C ARG A 461 -7.49 -0.69 -12.14
N VAL A 462 -8.29 0.30 -11.71
CA VAL A 462 -8.38 0.74 -10.31
C VAL A 462 -9.63 0.22 -9.57
N GLY A 463 -10.39 -0.69 -10.19
CA GLY A 463 -11.58 -1.30 -9.58
C GLY A 463 -12.84 -0.44 -9.62
N ILE A 464 -13.00 0.41 -10.64
CA ILE A 464 -14.21 1.20 -10.91
C ILE A 464 -14.90 0.61 -12.14
N ASP A 465 -16.13 0.10 -11.96
CA ASP A 465 -16.94 -0.57 -12.97
C ASP A 465 -18.20 0.24 -13.37
N ALA A 466 -18.82 -0.16 -14.48
CA ALA A 466 -20.06 0.44 -15.00
C ALA A 466 -21.31 -0.16 -14.29
N GLY A 467 -21.60 0.29 -13.08
CA GLY A 467 -22.75 -0.16 -12.29
C GLY A 467 -22.78 0.45 -10.89
N PRO A 468 -23.84 0.20 -10.10
CA PRO A 468 -23.91 0.69 -8.73
C PRO A 468 -22.77 0.07 -7.91
N SER A 469 -21.81 0.90 -7.47
CA SER A 469 -20.67 0.44 -6.69
C SER A 469 -21.09 0.09 -5.26
N GLU A 470 -21.23 -1.20 -4.97
CA GLU A 470 -21.36 -1.75 -3.60
C GLU A 470 -20.01 -1.70 -2.85
N THR A 471 -19.29 -0.58 -2.96
CA THR A 471 -18.18 -0.25 -2.07
C THR A 471 -18.74 0.61 -0.93
N PRO A 472 -18.86 0.09 0.29
CA PRO A 472 -19.12 0.96 1.43
C PRO A 472 -17.98 1.96 1.60
N ASP A 473 -18.35 3.13 2.11
CA ASP A 473 -17.51 4.26 2.52
C ASP A 473 -16.86 5.14 1.42
N THR A 474 -17.15 6.45 1.54
CA THR A 474 -16.44 7.64 1.01
C THR A 474 -16.73 8.20 -0.39
N ALA A 475 -17.60 7.59 -1.20
CA ALA A 475 -18.10 8.19 -2.46
C ALA A 475 -19.64 8.24 -2.48
N GLY A 476 -20.21 9.36 -2.94
CA GLY A 476 -21.65 9.52 -3.07
C GLY A 476 -22.27 8.54 -4.08
N PRO A 477 -23.60 8.36 -4.07
CA PRO A 477 -24.28 7.36 -4.89
C PRO A 477 -23.93 7.52 -6.38
N PRO A 478 -23.66 6.42 -7.09
CA PRO A 478 -23.28 6.46 -8.49
C PRO A 478 -24.40 7.06 -9.34
N VAL A 479 -24.05 8.00 -10.22
CA VAL A 479 -25.01 8.65 -11.11
C VAL A 479 -25.47 7.64 -12.15
N ALA A 480 -26.78 7.41 -12.23
CA ALA A 480 -27.35 6.42 -13.13
C ALA A 480 -26.96 6.71 -14.60
N GLY A 481 -26.28 5.75 -15.24
CA GLY A 481 -25.78 5.88 -16.61
C GLY A 481 -24.35 6.45 -16.75
N GLU A 482 -23.65 6.76 -15.65
CA GLU A 482 -22.25 7.20 -15.69
C GLU A 482 -21.31 6.02 -16.07
N GLY A 483 -20.46 6.22 -17.09
CA GLY A 483 -19.45 5.23 -17.50
C GLY A 483 -18.27 5.14 -16.50
N PRO A 484 -17.46 4.05 -16.55
CA PRO A 484 -16.33 3.84 -15.62
C PRO A 484 -15.36 5.02 -15.60
N GLY A 485 -14.97 5.53 -16.77
CA GLY A 485 -14.02 6.63 -16.91
C GLY A 485 -14.56 7.97 -16.40
N ALA A 486 -15.86 8.21 -16.56
CA ALA A 486 -16.53 9.39 -15.99
C ALA A 486 -16.56 9.31 -14.45
N SER A 487 -16.90 8.13 -13.91
CA SER A 487 -16.85 7.85 -12.46
C SER A 487 -15.44 8.02 -11.88
N LEU A 488 -14.40 7.59 -12.61
CA LEU A 488 -13.00 7.84 -12.26
C LEU A 488 -12.68 9.35 -12.22
N LEU A 489 -13.05 10.12 -13.25
CA LEU A 489 -12.83 11.57 -13.30
C LEU A 489 -13.58 12.32 -12.19
N ARG A 490 -14.78 11.86 -11.82
CA ARG A 490 -15.51 12.41 -10.67
C ARG A 490 -14.77 12.11 -9.37
N ARG A 491 -14.37 10.86 -9.12
CA ARG A 491 -13.62 10.46 -7.92
C ARG A 491 -12.28 11.20 -7.78
N VAL A 492 -11.53 11.39 -8.86
CA VAL A 492 -10.28 12.17 -8.85
C VAL A 492 -10.54 13.63 -8.45
N ARG A 493 -11.59 14.28 -9.01
CA ARG A 493 -11.96 15.66 -8.62
C ARG A 493 -12.40 15.77 -7.17
N GLU A 494 -13.18 14.81 -6.67
CA GLU A 494 -13.58 14.76 -5.26
C GLU A 494 -12.38 14.61 -4.32
N VAL A 495 -11.41 13.76 -4.67
CA VAL A 495 -10.19 13.56 -3.88
C VAL A 495 -9.32 14.83 -3.90
N PHE A 496 -9.09 15.43 -5.07
CA PHE A 496 -8.33 16.68 -5.19
C PHE A 496 -8.95 17.80 -4.33
N ALA A 497 -10.28 17.95 -4.36
CA ALA A 497 -10.96 18.99 -3.57
C ALA A 497 -10.78 18.79 -2.06
N ARG A 498 -10.88 17.55 -1.56
CA ARG A 498 -10.64 17.24 -0.13
C ARG A 498 -9.19 17.52 0.28
N VAL A 499 -8.22 17.09 -0.53
CA VAL A 499 -6.80 17.33 -0.26
C VAL A 499 -6.48 18.82 -0.28
N ASP A 500 -7.01 19.59 -1.23
CA ASP A 500 -6.84 21.05 -1.32
C ASP A 500 -7.45 21.76 -0.09
N GLU A 501 -8.65 21.35 0.37
CA GLU A 501 -9.26 21.88 1.60
C GLU A 501 -8.34 21.66 2.82
N ILE A 502 -7.86 20.42 3.02
CA ILE A 502 -6.95 20.09 4.14
C ILE A 502 -5.64 20.88 4.01
N TYR A 503 -5.04 20.90 2.82
CA TYR A 503 -3.78 21.60 2.56
C TYR A 503 -3.89 23.08 2.92
N ASN A 504 -4.90 23.77 2.39
CA ASN A 504 -5.10 25.20 2.63
C ASN A 504 -5.34 25.48 4.12
N ARG A 505 -6.16 24.67 4.79
CA ARG A 505 -6.44 24.80 6.23
C ARG A 505 -5.20 24.59 7.12
N VAL A 506 -4.26 23.76 6.70
CA VAL A 506 -3.09 23.37 7.51
C VAL A 506 -1.84 24.22 7.20
N ILE A 507 -1.62 24.61 5.94
CA ILE A 507 -0.44 25.39 5.52
C ILE A 507 -0.68 26.90 5.54
N ASP A 508 -1.92 27.36 5.30
CA ASP A 508 -2.31 28.77 5.42
C ASP A 508 -3.36 28.97 6.54
N PRO A 509 -2.96 28.84 7.83
CA PRO A 509 -3.79 29.24 8.95
C PRO A 509 -3.86 30.77 9.02
N ASN A 510 -4.67 31.34 8.11
CA ASN A 510 -4.98 32.74 7.86
C ASN A 510 -4.41 33.74 8.90
N PRO A 511 -3.30 34.44 8.60
CA PRO A 511 -2.71 35.47 9.47
C PRO A 511 -3.60 36.71 9.67
N GLY A 512 -4.71 36.83 8.92
CA GLY A 512 -5.59 38.00 8.85
C GLY A 512 -7.07 37.67 9.03
N ALA A 513 -7.41 36.62 9.80
CA ALA A 513 -8.78 36.39 10.26
C ALA A 513 -9.17 37.39 11.38
N GLU A 514 -9.07 38.69 11.10
CA GLU A 514 -9.77 39.69 11.90
C GLU A 514 -11.27 39.39 11.89
N VAL A 515 -11.88 39.63 13.05
CA VAL A 515 -13.31 39.51 13.33
C VAL A 515 -14.11 40.34 12.33
N LYS A 516 -14.52 39.73 11.20
CA LYS A 516 -15.55 40.31 10.34
C LYS A 516 -16.89 40.21 11.05
N ALA A 517 -17.22 41.28 11.75
CA ALA A 517 -18.53 41.54 12.32
C ALA A 517 -19.60 41.57 11.21
N ALA A 518 -20.21 40.41 10.96
CA ALA A 518 -21.43 40.25 10.20
C ALA A 518 -22.21 39.08 10.82
N PHE A 519 -23.49 39.33 11.15
CA PHE A 519 -24.37 38.43 11.92
C PHE A 519 -23.99 38.28 13.40
N GLY A 520 -24.62 39.13 14.23
CA GLY A 520 -24.62 38.99 15.68
C GLY A 520 -25.46 37.79 16.13
N LEU A 521 -24.89 36.59 16.03
CA LEU A 521 -25.32 35.43 16.79
C LEU A 521 -24.48 35.37 18.07
N GLN A 522 -25.14 35.24 19.22
CA GLN A 522 -24.42 34.92 20.45
C GLN A 522 -23.68 33.58 20.25
N PRO A 523 -22.45 33.43 20.74
CA PRO A 523 -21.77 32.14 20.66
C PRO A 523 -22.60 31.10 21.42
N LEU A 524 -22.91 29.98 20.76
CA LEU A 524 -23.08 28.75 21.53
C LEU A 524 -21.82 28.55 22.38
N PRO A 525 -21.93 27.99 23.60
CA PRO A 525 -20.78 27.76 24.46
C PRO A 525 -19.73 26.94 23.70
N THR A 526 -18.64 27.59 23.33
CA THR A 526 -17.55 26.97 22.58
C THR A 526 -16.86 25.97 23.49
N LEU A 527 -16.76 24.71 23.04
CA LEU A 527 -15.86 23.74 23.66
C LEU A 527 -14.45 24.38 23.79
N PRO A 528 -13.78 24.25 24.95
CA PRO A 528 -12.48 24.87 25.16
C PRO A 528 -11.47 24.47 24.09
N ARG A 529 -10.65 25.42 23.68
CA ARG A 529 -9.53 25.16 22.77
C ARG A 529 -8.53 24.21 23.43
N ASP A 530 -8.34 23.07 22.78
CA ASP A 530 -7.09 22.30 22.67
C ASP A 530 -6.28 22.06 23.96
N HIS A 531 -6.40 20.83 24.48
CA HIS A 531 -5.24 20.12 25.04
C HIS A 531 -5.18 18.70 24.45
N GLY A 532 -3.99 18.30 24.02
CA GLY A 532 -3.75 17.01 23.39
C GLY A 532 -4.05 15.81 24.30
N HIS A 533 -4.40 14.70 23.66
CA HIS A 533 -5.01 13.49 24.22
C HIS A 533 -6.43 13.71 24.74
N SER A 534 -7.33 12.80 24.34
CA SER A 534 -8.69 12.72 24.85
C SER A 534 -8.65 12.47 26.36
N SER A 535 -8.69 13.56 27.14
CA SER A 535 -8.66 13.43 28.58
C SER A 535 -9.94 12.74 29.02
N TYR A 536 -9.81 11.66 29.78
CA TYR A 536 -10.96 10.93 30.34
C TYR A 536 -11.93 11.88 31.06
N ARG A 537 -11.38 12.91 31.72
CA ARG A 537 -12.14 14.01 32.33
C ARG A 537 -13.00 14.76 31.31
N SER A 538 -12.44 15.17 30.17
CA SER A 538 -13.18 15.86 29.09
C SER A 538 -14.24 14.97 28.45
N THR A 539 -13.98 13.66 28.36
CA THR A 539 -15.00 12.68 27.95
C THR A 539 -16.15 12.61 28.96
N ILE A 540 -15.86 12.57 30.27
CA ILE A 540 -16.89 12.62 31.31
C ILE A 540 -17.66 13.95 31.29
N GLU A 541 -16.98 15.09 31.19
CA GLU A 541 -17.62 16.42 31.10
C GLU A 541 -18.54 16.55 29.87
N PHE A 542 -18.18 15.93 28.74
CA PHE A 542 -19.04 15.83 27.56
C PHE A 542 -20.24 14.91 27.78
N LEU A 543 -20.01 13.72 28.36
CA LEU A 543 -21.09 12.76 28.66
C LEU A 543 -22.06 13.33 29.69
N ASP A 544 -21.59 14.03 30.72
CA ASP A 544 -22.43 14.73 31.71
C ASP A 544 -23.35 15.76 31.04
N ALA A 545 -22.88 16.44 29.99
CA ALA A 545 -23.65 17.43 29.25
C ALA A 545 -24.62 16.84 28.21
N GLN A 546 -24.38 15.63 27.69
CA GLN A 546 -25.13 15.07 26.55
C GLN A 546 -25.91 13.78 26.87
N VAL A 547 -25.36 12.91 27.72
CA VAL A 547 -25.94 11.61 28.11
C VAL A 547 -25.58 11.31 29.58
N PRO A 548 -26.13 12.04 30.56
CA PRO A 548 -25.70 11.97 31.96
C PRO A 548 -25.87 10.58 32.60
N GLU A 549 -26.82 9.77 32.12
CA GLU A 549 -26.99 8.38 32.53
C GLU A 549 -25.78 7.50 32.18
N VAL A 550 -25.18 7.72 31.00
CA VAL A 550 -23.94 7.03 30.60
C VAL A 550 -22.77 7.56 31.42
N ALA A 551 -22.67 8.88 31.65
CA ALA A 551 -21.60 9.44 32.47
C ALA A 551 -21.58 8.85 33.90
N GLU A 552 -22.76 8.71 34.50
CA GLU A 552 -22.95 8.09 35.82
C GLU A 552 -22.53 6.61 35.83
N LEU A 553 -22.84 5.85 34.77
CA LEU A 553 -22.40 4.47 34.61
C LEU A 553 -20.88 4.37 34.43
N VAL A 554 -20.27 5.20 33.58
CA VAL A 554 -18.80 5.24 33.40
C VAL A 554 -18.08 5.63 34.69
N ARG A 555 -18.68 6.48 35.53
CA ARG A 555 -18.15 6.81 36.87
C ARG A 555 -18.35 5.71 37.91
N LYS A 556 -19.28 4.75 37.70
CA LYS A 556 -19.49 3.56 38.56
C LYS A 556 -18.61 2.37 38.18
N ALA A 557 -18.28 2.22 36.90
CA ALA A 557 -17.26 1.27 36.48
C ALA A 557 -15.90 1.67 37.10
N GLU A 558 -15.31 0.79 37.92
CA GLU A 558 -14.02 1.04 38.59
C GLU A 558 -12.84 0.95 37.60
N ILE A 559 -12.71 1.93 36.71
CA ILE A 559 -11.75 1.94 35.61
C ILE A 559 -10.31 2.20 36.12
N PRO A 560 -9.37 1.25 35.94
CA PRO A 560 -7.96 1.45 36.28
C PRO A 560 -7.35 2.64 35.51
N GLU A 561 -6.41 3.37 36.12
CA GLU A 561 -5.80 4.55 35.47
C GLU A 561 -5.21 4.26 34.09
N ARG A 562 -4.61 3.06 33.92
CA ARG A 562 -4.07 2.58 32.63
C ARG A 562 -5.11 2.50 31.51
N ALA A 563 -6.37 2.27 31.83
CA ALA A 563 -7.44 2.02 30.86
C ALA A 563 -8.22 3.29 30.50
N ARG A 564 -8.11 4.36 31.31
CA ARG A 564 -8.78 5.65 31.07
C ARG A 564 -8.52 6.26 29.67
N PRO A 565 -7.31 6.20 29.07
CA PRO A 565 -7.09 6.65 27.70
C PRO A 565 -7.85 5.81 26.67
N ASN A 566 -7.98 4.50 26.89
CA ASN A 566 -8.70 3.61 26.00
C ASN A 566 -10.23 3.80 26.11
N VAL A 567 -10.75 4.08 27.31
CA VAL A 567 -12.15 4.51 27.47
C VAL A 567 -12.42 5.82 26.72
N ALA A 568 -11.51 6.80 26.82
CA ALA A 568 -11.65 8.07 26.10
C ALA A 568 -11.56 7.91 24.57
N ARG A 569 -10.70 7.01 24.06
CA ARG A 569 -10.64 6.62 22.63
C ARG A 569 -11.88 5.86 22.18
N PHE A 570 -12.42 4.97 23.01
CA PHE A 570 -13.66 4.24 22.72
C PHE A 570 -14.84 5.21 22.57
N PHE A 571 -15.00 6.16 23.49
CA PHE A 571 -16.03 7.19 23.35
C PHE A 571 -15.79 8.09 22.13
N ALA A 572 -14.56 8.48 21.81
CA ALA A 572 -14.29 9.22 20.57
C ALA A 572 -14.75 8.45 19.31
N SER A 573 -14.55 7.12 19.27
CA SER A 573 -14.99 6.25 18.17
C SER A 573 -16.52 6.04 18.14
N LEU A 574 -17.12 5.80 19.31
CA LEU A 574 -18.57 5.58 19.49
C LEU A 574 -19.39 6.85 19.17
N LEU A 575 -18.88 8.02 19.54
CA LEU A 575 -19.50 9.33 19.27
C LEU A 575 -19.28 9.83 17.82
N GLY A 576 -18.36 9.21 17.07
CA GLY A 576 -18.05 9.57 15.69
C GLY A 576 -19.12 9.25 14.64
N SER A 577 -20.22 8.58 15.02
CA SER A 577 -21.38 8.33 14.18
C SER A 577 -22.68 8.58 14.95
N SER A 578 -23.66 9.24 14.30
CA SER A 578 -24.98 9.49 14.88
C SER A 578 -25.75 8.19 15.19
N GLU A 579 -25.54 7.14 14.41
CA GLU A 579 -26.16 5.82 14.60
C GLU A 579 -25.55 5.08 15.80
N ARG A 580 -24.22 5.13 15.95
CA ARG A 580 -23.50 4.56 17.10
C ARG A 580 -23.80 5.34 18.39
N PHE A 581 -23.92 6.67 18.30
CA PHE A 581 -24.34 7.51 19.41
C PHE A 581 -25.79 7.25 19.83
N ARG A 582 -26.69 6.98 18.87
CA ARG A 582 -28.05 6.52 19.15
C ARG A 582 -28.05 5.23 19.97
N LEU A 583 -27.27 4.21 19.56
CA LEU A 583 -27.12 2.95 20.33
C LEU A 583 -26.60 3.21 21.75
N ALA A 584 -25.62 4.10 21.90
CA ALA A 584 -25.06 4.47 23.21
C ALA A 584 -26.08 5.13 24.15
N ARG A 585 -27.02 5.91 23.59
CA ARG A 585 -28.10 6.58 24.33
C ARG A 585 -29.29 5.66 24.63
N GLU A 586 -29.62 4.77 23.71
CA GLU A 586 -30.78 3.85 23.83
C GLU A 586 -30.46 2.62 24.68
N GLN A 587 -29.19 2.19 24.73
CA GLN A 587 -28.75 1.01 25.49
C GLN A 587 -27.52 1.31 26.36
N PRO A 588 -27.63 2.21 27.36
CA PRO A 588 -26.50 2.65 28.19
C PRO A 588 -25.82 1.51 28.98
N GLN A 589 -26.54 0.41 29.23
CA GLN A 589 -26.01 -0.81 29.86
C GLN A 589 -24.95 -1.53 28.99
N LEU A 590 -25.07 -1.47 27.65
CA LEU A 590 -24.04 -2.02 26.76
C LEU A 590 -22.76 -1.18 26.82
N VAL A 591 -22.91 0.14 26.96
CA VAL A 591 -21.78 1.08 27.08
C VAL A 591 -21.05 0.87 28.41
N HIS A 592 -21.77 0.65 29.51
CA HIS A 592 -21.17 0.25 30.79
C HIS A 592 -20.32 -1.01 30.63
N ARG A 593 -20.89 -2.06 30.02
CA ARG A 593 -20.19 -3.34 29.81
C ARG A 593 -18.97 -3.20 28.88
N ALA A 594 -19.04 -2.34 27.87
CA ALA A 594 -17.89 -2.00 27.03
C ALA A 594 -16.74 -1.41 27.85
N VAL A 595 -17.07 -0.51 28.77
CA VAL A 595 -16.11 0.18 29.64
C VAL A 595 -15.50 -0.75 30.69
N GLU A 596 -16.27 -1.69 31.24
CA GLU A 596 -15.75 -2.78 32.09
C GLU A 596 -14.76 -3.68 31.31
N VAL A 597 -15.11 -4.07 30.09
CA VAL A 597 -14.26 -4.87 29.19
C VAL A 597 -12.95 -4.14 28.85
N ILE A 598 -13.02 -2.84 28.55
CA ILE A 598 -11.84 -1.99 28.33
C ILE A 598 -10.98 -1.88 29.61
N GLY A 599 -11.60 -1.78 30.78
CA GLY A 599 -10.93 -1.73 32.08
C GLY A 599 -10.15 -3.01 32.40
N ALA A 600 -10.69 -4.16 31.99
CA ALA A 600 -10.07 -5.46 32.20
C ALA A 600 -8.96 -5.78 31.16
N SER A 601 -9.23 -5.59 29.87
CA SER A 601 -8.39 -6.11 28.77
C SER A 601 -8.07 -5.05 27.72
N ASP A 602 -6.78 -4.71 27.60
CA ASP A 602 -6.30 -3.77 26.58
C ASP A 602 -6.53 -4.31 25.15
N TYR A 603 -6.45 -5.63 24.96
CA TYR A 603 -6.71 -6.28 23.66
C TYR A 603 -8.18 -6.16 23.24
N MET A 604 -9.13 -6.42 24.15
CA MET A 604 -10.55 -6.23 23.86
C MET A 604 -10.90 -4.74 23.76
N GLY A 605 -10.19 -3.88 24.50
CA GLY A 605 -10.33 -2.43 24.41
C GLY A 605 -9.96 -1.88 23.04
N GLU A 606 -8.82 -2.27 22.46
CA GLU A 606 -8.48 -1.89 21.08
C GLU A 606 -9.50 -2.43 20.07
N LEU A 607 -10.03 -3.64 20.29
CA LEU A 607 -11.07 -4.22 19.43
C LEU A 607 -12.34 -3.36 19.42
N LEU A 608 -12.79 -2.89 20.58
CA LEU A 608 -13.95 -2.00 20.76
C LEU A 608 -13.70 -0.57 20.29
N ILE A 609 -12.46 -0.07 20.39
CA ILE A 609 -12.07 1.23 19.83
C ILE A 609 -12.18 1.20 18.30
N HIS A 610 -11.77 0.11 17.65
CA HIS A 610 -11.85 -0.04 16.20
C HIS A 610 -13.25 -0.44 15.69
N HIS A 611 -14.03 -1.17 16.50
CA HIS A 611 -15.37 -1.66 16.16
C HIS A 611 -16.39 -1.42 17.29
N PRO A 612 -16.72 -0.16 17.59
CA PRO A 612 -17.64 0.19 18.68
C PRO A 612 -19.07 -0.31 18.44
N GLU A 613 -19.47 -0.59 17.20
CA GLU A 613 -20.75 -1.24 16.89
C GLU A 613 -20.88 -2.67 17.43
N ASP A 614 -19.77 -3.38 17.67
CA ASP A 614 -19.82 -4.77 18.11
C ASP A 614 -20.25 -4.92 19.60
N ILE A 615 -20.46 -3.82 20.34
CA ILE A 615 -21.09 -3.84 21.69
C ILE A 615 -22.52 -4.41 21.67
N ALA A 616 -23.19 -4.36 20.50
CA ALA A 616 -24.52 -4.94 20.30
C ALA A 616 -24.55 -6.47 20.54
N VAL A 617 -23.40 -7.15 20.56
CA VAL A 617 -23.31 -8.58 20.86
C VAL A 617 -23.77 -8.93 22.29
N TRP A 618 -23.78 -7.97 23.22
CA TRP A 618 -24.27 -8.20 24.59
C TRP A 618 -25.75 -7.82 24.79
N ALA A 619 -26.47 -7.44 23.72
CA ALA A 619 -27.91 -7.22 23.79
C ALA A 619 -28.65 -8.56 24.02
N PRO A 620 -29.76 -8.57 24.78
CA PRO A 620 -30.52 -9.80 25.03
C PRO A 620 -31.12 -10.37 23.73
N PRO A 621 -31.16 -11.71 23.57
CA PRO A 621 -31.74 -12.33 22.39
C PRO A 621 -33.23 -12.00 22.29
N GLY A 622 -33.63 -11.41 21.16
CA GLY A 622 -34.97 -10.85 20.92
C GLY A 622 -34.96 -9.47 20.23
N LEU A 623 -33.82 -8.79 20.14
CA LEU A 623 -33.67 -7.51 19.43
C LEU A 623 -32.74 -7.55 18.20
N ALA A 624 -31.81 -8.51 18.14
CA ALA A 624 -30.84 -8.63 17.04
C ALA A 624 -31.45 -9.05 15.68
N GLU A 625 -32.70 -9.55 15.67
CA GLU A 625 -33.39 -9.95 14.43
C GLU A 625 -34.12 -8.78 13.76
N ALA A 626 -34.39 -7.68 14.48
CA ALA A 626 -35.17 -6.55 13.98
C ALA A 626 -34.43 -5.71 12.91
N GLU A 627 -33.09 -5.60 12.99
CA GLU A 627 -32.28 -4.85 12.01
C GLU A 627 -31.81 -5.71 10.81
N SER A 628 -32.23 -6.98 10.72
CA SER A 628 -31.84 -7.91 9.64
C SER A 628 -32.91 -8.20 8.59
N VAL A 629 -34.13 -7.63 8.70
CA VAL A 629 -35.30 -8.04 7.88
C VAL A 629 -36.02 -6.88 7.16
N GLU A 630 -35.52 -5.64 7.17
CA GLU A 630 -35.98 -4.62 6.21
C GLU A 630 -35.39 -4.85 4.80
N ARG A 631 -35.82 -5.94 4.14
CA ARG A 631 -35.69 -6.10 2.69
C ARG A 631 -36.93 -5.55 1.99
N VAL A 632 -36.70 -4.57 1.12
CA VAL A 632 -37.63 -4.13 0.08
C VAL A 632 -38.29 -5.34 -0.61
N SER A 633 -39.62 -5.41 -0.57
CA SER A 633 -40.43 -6.33 -1.38
C SER A 633 -41.53 -5.54 -2.08
N PRO A 634 -41.53 -5.45 -3.43
CA PRO A 634 -42.61 -4.81 -4.18
C PRO A 634 -43.68 -5.84 -4.59
N GLY A 635 -44.94 -5.38 -4.67
CA GLY A 635 -46.01 -6.08 -5.40
C GLY A 635 -47.01 -6.83 -4.52
N ALA A 636 -48.30 -6.67 -4.87
CA ALA A 636 -49.44 -7.26 -4.17
C ALA A 636 -49.91 -8.59 -4.81
N GLU A 637 -51.02 -9.12 -4.29
CA GLU A 637 -51.81 -10.25 -4.80
C GLU A 637 -51.30 -11.68 -4.50
N ALA A 638 -51.52 -12.12 -3.25
CA ALA A 638 -52.01 -13.48 -2.96
C ALA A 638 -52.62 -13.52 -1.55
N ALA A 639 -53.84 -13.00 -1.41
CA ALA A 639 -54.61 -13.21 -0.18
C ALA A 639 -55.31 -14.58 -0.21
N GLN A 640 -55.63 -15.07 0.99
CA GLN A 640 -56.58 -16.15 1.34
C GLN A 640 -56.05 -17.58 1.52
N LEU A 641 -56.64 -18.20 2.55
CA LEU A 641 -56.62 -19.61 2.96
C LEU A 641 -55.41 -20.12 3.76
N ALA A 642 -55.38 -19.69 5.01
CA ALA A 642 -55.05 -20.60 6.10
C ALA A 642 -56.18 -21.64 6.28
N MET A 643 -55.82 -22.91 6.52
CA MET A 643 -56.45 -23.90 7.42
C MET A 643 -55.97 -25.32 7.07
N GLY A 644 -55.81 -26.19 8.08
CA GLY A 644 -55.68 -27.65 7.89
C GLY A 644 -54.50 -28.29 8.62
N LEU A 645 -54.79 -28.92 9.76
CA LEU A 645 -53.91 -29.87 10.45
C LEU A 645 -53.98 -31.27 9.83
N ASP A 646 -52.94 -32.06 10.08
CA ASP A 646 -52.87 -33.54 10.11
C ASP A 646 -53.37 -34.37 8.90
N ALA A 647 -52.44 -35.13 8.27
CA ALA A 647 -52.59 -36.57 8.02
C ALA A 647 -51.36 -37.22 7.33
N LEU A 648 -50.89 -38.33 7.92
CA LEU A 648 -50.44 -39.60 7.29
C LEU A 648 -49.39 -39.62 6.13
N GLY A 649 -48.48 -40.61 6.16
CA GLY A 649 -48.01 -41.25 4.90
C GLY A 649 -46.51 -41.56 4.75
N GLU A 650 -46.10 -42.71 5.27
CA GLU A 650 -45.12 -43.70 4.79
C GLU A 650 -44.26 -43.46 3.51
N GLY A 651 -43.02 -43.97 3.54
CA GLY A 651 -42.17 -44.27 2.36
C GLY A 651 -40.71 -43.81 2.52
N SER A 652 -39.70 -44.66 2.78
CA SER A 652 -39.11 -45.69 1.90
C SER A 652 -38.65 -45.13 0.54
N ALA A 653 -37.41 -45.31 0.05
CA ALA A 653 -36.13 -45.75 0.63
C ALA A 653 -35.00 -45.40 -0.36
N LEU A 654 -33.76 -45.24 0.08
CA LEU A 654 -32.58 -45.23 -0.81
C LEU A 654 -31.50 -46.20 -0.29
N PRO A 655 -30.84 -46.99 -1.17
CA PRO A 655 -30.04 -48.14 -0.74
C PRO A 655 -28.59 -47.81 -0.37
N GLN A 656 -28.03 -48.74 0.40
CA GLN A 656 -26.68 -48.72 0.98
C GLN A 656 -25.58 -48.93 -0.07
N SER A 657 -24.40 -48.36 0.18
CA SER A 657 -23.12 -48.91 -0.31
C SER A 657 -22.32 -49.54 0.84
N ARG A 658 -21.92 -50.80 0.64
CA ARG A 658 -20.96 -51.54 1.47
C ARG A 658 -19.54 -51.09 1.08
N GLY A 659 -18.48 -51.25 1.86
CA GLY A 659 -18.35 -51.89 3.18
C GLY A 659 -16.90 -51.81 3.69
N SER A 660 -16.66 -52.27 4.91
CA SER A 660 -15.39 -52.18 5.65
C SER A 660 -14.38 -53.29 5.35
N THR A 661 -13.07 -53.00 5.39
CA THR A 661 -12.04 -53.95 5.84
C THR A 661 -10.81 -53.27 6.48
N LEU A 662 -10.33 -53.90 7.56
CA LEU A 662 -9.12 -53.70 8.39
C LEU A 662 -8.77 -55.13 8.93
N PRO A 663 -7.65 -55.45 9.62
CA PRO A 663 -6.39 -54.72 9.97
C PRO A 663 -5.14 -55.64 9.62
N PRO A 664 -4.06 -55.90 10.44
CA PRO A 664 -3.29 -55.12 11.44
C PRO A 664 -1.73 -55.19 11.34
N SER A 665 -1.00 -54.21 11.94
CA SER A 665 0.23 -54.35 12.78
C SER A 665 0.75 -52.93 13.15
N LEU A 666 0.96 -52.54 14.43
CA LEU A 666 2.12 -52.79 15.32
C LEU A 666 3.47 -52.55 14.60
N THR A 667 4.43 -51.70 14.99
CA THR A 667 4.71 -50.86 16.19
C THR A 667 5.89 -49.91 15.81
N SER A 668 6.32 -48.85 16.52
CA SER A 668 6.02 -48.18 17.81
C SER A 668 6.52 -46.71 17.77
N GLY A 669 6.37 -45.92 18.86
CA GLY A 669 6.99 -44.58 18.97
C GLY A 669 6.33 -43.67 20.02
N VAL A 670 6.94 -43.50 21.20
CA VAL A 670 6.34 -42.76 22.34
C VAL A 670 6.62 -41.26 22.25
N GLY A 671 5.55 -40.46 22.21
CA GLY A 671 5.56 -39.03 22.49
C GLY A 671 4.23 -38.64 23.17
N ARG A 672 4.28 -37.89 24.28
CA ARG A 672 3.08 -37.54 25.07
C ARG A 672 2.15 -36.62 24.28
N GLY A 673 1.12 -37.18 23.64
CA GLY A 673 0.01 -36.43 23.07
C GLY A 673 -1.14 -36.27 24.08
N TYR A 674 -1.63 -35.05 24.26
CA TYR A 674 -2.93 -34.81 24.89
C TYR A 674 -4.03 -35.42 24.00
N PRO A 675 -5.11 -35.99 24.57
CA PRO A 675 -6.18 -36.57 23.78
C PRO A 675 -6.98 -35.48 23.06
N LEU A 676 -6.81 -35.38 21.74
CA LEU A 676 -7.68 -34.57 20.89
C LEU A 676 -9.11 -35.11 20.98
N ARG A 677 -10.02 -34.31 21.57
CA ARG A 677 -11.46 -34.58 21.46
C ARG A 677 -11.85 -34.57 19.98
N ALA A 678 -12.70 -35.52 19.59
CA ALA A 678 -13.30 -35.51 18.26
C ALA A 678 -14.17 -34.25 18.12
N VAL A 679 -13.73 -33.31 17.28
CA VAL A 679 -14.50 -32.10 16.95
C VAL A 679 -15.69 -32.53 16.09
N THR A 680 -16.90 -32.33 16.61
CA THR A 680 -18.14 -32.49 15.83
C THR A 680 -18.09 -31.54 14.64
N PRO A 681 -18.38 -31.98 13.39
CA PRO A 681 -18.29 -31.10 12.24
C PRO A 681 -19.27 -29.93 12.39
N LEU A 682 -18.73 -28.71 12.56
CA LEU A 682 -19.49 -27.48 12.57
C LEU A 682 -20.27 -27.34 11.27
N SER A 683 -21.58 -27.08 11.37
CA SER A 683 -22.37 -26.68 10.20
C SER A 683 -21.79 -25.38 9.62
N PRO A 684 -21.66 -25.26 8.29
CA PRO A 684 -21.16 -24.03 7.68
C PRO A 684 -22.08 -22.85 8.01
N PHE A 685 -21.52 -21.66 8.22
CA PHE A 685 -22.31 -20.46 8.48
C PHE A 685 -23.36 -20.25 7.38
N PRO A 686 -24.63 -19.90 7.69
CA PRO A 686 -25.68 -19.78 6.68
C PRO A 686 -25.33 -18.83 5.52
N TRP A 687 -24.70 -17.70 5.83
CA TRP A 687 -24.22 -16.73 4.86
C TRP A 687 -23.02 -17.22 4.01
N ALA A 688 -22.28 -18.25 4.44
CA ALA A 688 -21.15 -18.79 3.67
C ALA A 688 -21.65 -19.51 2.39
N THR A 689 -22.82 -20.14 2.46
CA THR A 689 -23.48 -20.82 1.32
C THR A 689 -24.36 -19.90 0.46
N GLU A 690 -24.62 -18.67 0.91
CA GLU A 690 -25.49 -17.73 0.20
C GLU A 690 -24.85 -17.28 -1.13
N ARG A 691 -25.60 -17.33 -2.24
CA ARG A 691 -25.06 -17.10 -3.59
C ARG A 691 -24.92 -15.62 -3.98
N GLY A 692 -25.48 -14.71 -3.19
CA GLY A 692 -25.39 -13.25 -3.42
C GLY A 692 -24.12 -12.61 -2.87
N LEU A 693 -23.52 -13.19 -1.82
CA LEU A 693 -22.39 -12.57 -1.12
C LEU A 693 -21.05 -12.94 -1.78
N GLY A 694 -20.26 -11.93 -2.11
CA GLY A 694 -18.89 -12.06 -2.59
C GLY A 694 -17.92 -12.51 -1.49
N ILE A 695 -16.74 -12.99 -1.90
CA ILE A 695 -15.71 -13.50 -0.96
C ILE A 695 -15.28 -12.41 0.05
N ARG A 696 -15.20 -11.14 -0.38
CA ARG A 696 -14.85 -10.01 0.51
C ARG A 696 -15.87 -9.82 1.63
N GLU A 697 -17.15 -9.90 1.31
CA GLU A 697 -18.26 -9.76 2.26
C GLU A 697 -18.32 -10.97 3.19
N LYS A 698 -18.18 -12.18 2.66
CA LYS A 698 -18.04 -13.41 3.48
C LYS A 698 -16.85 -13.33 4.45
N MET A 699 -15.73 -12.72 4.05
CA MET A 699 -14.60 -12.47 4.95
C MET A 699 -14.84 -11.30 5.92
N ALA A 700 -15.66 -10.31 5.57
CA ALA A 700 -16.09 -9.27 6.51
C ALA A 700 -17.03 -9.84 7.59
N LEU A 701 -18.02 -10.64 7.18
CA LEU A 701 -18.92 -11.38 8.06
C LEU A 701 -18.16 -12.38 8.94
N LEU A 702 -17.20 -13.14 8.41
CA LEU A 702 -16.36 -14.04 9.19
C LEU A 702 -15.56 -13.29 10.26
N ARG A 703 -14.96 -12.15 9.91
CA ARG A 703 -14.20 -11.32 10.86
C ARG A 703 -15.10 -10.71 11.92
N ARG A 704 -16.26 -10.16 11.55
CA ARG A 704 -17.26 -9.66 12.50
C ARG A 704 -17.74 -10.77 13.44
N HIS A 705 -18.04 -11.96 12.90
CA HIS A 705 -18.46 -13.12 13.70
C HIS A 705 -17.39 -13.54 14.71
N TYR A 706 -16.13 -13.62 14.29
CA TYR A 706 -15.02 -13.95 15.19
C TYR A 706 -14.82 -12.89 16.28
N ARG A 707 -14.86 -11.59 15.93
CA ARG A 707 -14.80 -10.49 16.93
C ARG A 707 -15.96 -10.56 17.92
N ALA A 708 -17.18 -10.75 17.42
CA ALA A 708 -18.38 -10.89 18.24
C ALA A 708 -18.27 -12.07 19.20
N GLN A 709 -17.80 -13.24 18.74
CA GLN A 709 -17.53 -14.39 19.62
C GLN A 709 -16.48 -14.08 20.69
N VAL A 710 -15.36 -13.44 20.34
CA VAL A 710 -14.32 -13.04 21.29
C VAL A 710 -14.85 -12.05 22.34
N LEU A 711 -15.68 -11.09 21.92
CA LEU A 711 -16.31 -10.11 22.82
C LEU A 711 -17.39 -10.74 23.71
N ALA A 712 -18.17 -11.69 23.20
CA ALA A 712 -19.15 -12.43 23.99
C ALA A 712 -18.46 -13.31 25.04
N LEU A 713 -17.52 -14.18 24.63
CA LEU A 713 -16.78 -15.08 25.51
C LEU A 713 -15.99 -14.32 26.59
N GLY A 714 -15.29 -13.23 26.22
CA GLY A 714 -14.57 -12.43 27.20
C GLY A 714 -15.50 -11.71 28.19
N ALA A 715 -16.68 -11.28 27.75
CA ALA A 715 -17.68 -10.68 28.64
C ALA A 715 -18.43 -11.70 29.52
N GLU A 716 -18.39 -13.00 29.19
CA GLU A 716 -18.86 -14.10 30.04
C GLU A 716 -17.81 -14.50 31.10
N ASP A 717 -16.52 -14.54 30.73
CA ASP A 717 -15.41 -14.80 31.67
C ASP A 717 -15.37 -13.71 32.78
N LEU A 718 -15.46 -12.44 32.37
CA LEU A 718 -15.55 -11.29 33.28
C LEU A 718 -16.77 -11.31 34.22
N ALA A 719 -17.82 -12.06 33.89
CA ALA A 719 -19.00 -12.26 34.74
C ALA A 719 -18.84 -13.42 35.75
N GLY A 720 -17.63 -13.96 35.91
CA GLY A 720 -17.30 -14.95 36.95
C GLY A 720 -17.52 -16.41 36.54
N ARG A 721 -17.24 -16.77 35.27
CA ARG A 721 -17.38 -18.15 34.77
C ARG A 721 -16.14 -18.77 34.10
N GLY A 722 -14.96 -18.37 34.56
CA GLY A 722 -13.73 -19.15 34.37
C GLY A 722 -13.01 -18.87 33.05
N SER A 723 -11.68 -18.81 33.17
CA SER A 723 -10.69 -18.43 32.15
C SER A 723 -11.13 -18.56 30.70
N ILE A 724 -11.03 -17.46 29.97
CA ILE A 724 -11.19 -17.39 28.50
C ILE A 724 -10.38 -18.46 27.75
N PHE A 725 -9.24 -18.92 28.31
CA PHE A 725 -8.41 -19.98 27.74
C PHE A 725 -8.98 -21.41 27.95
N GLU A 726 -9.86 -21.63 28.93
CA GLU A 726 -10.64 -22.86 29.05
C GLU A 726 -11.89 -22.82 28.16
N ALA A 727 -12.49 -21.64 27.94
CA ALA A 727 -13.65 -21.44 27.08
C ALA A 727 -13.31 -21.58 25.58
N LEU A 728 -12.19 -20.99 25.12
CA LEU A 728 -11.71 -21.09 23.73
C LEU A 728 -11.20 -22.49 23.32
N ASN A 729 -11.28 -23.47 24.22
CA ASN A 729 -10.82 -24.85 24.02
C ASN A 729 -11.99 -25.87 24.04
N ARG A 730 -13.21 -25.39 23.83
CA ARG A 730 -14.44 -26.18 23.63
C ARG A 730 -15.02 -25.95 22.23
#